data_AF-A0A1Q7Z679-F1
#
_entry.id   AF-A0A1Q7Z679-F1
#
_cell.length_a   1.000
_cell.length_b   1.000
_cell.length_c   1.000
_cell.angle_alpha   90.00
_cell.angle_beta   90.00
_cell.angle_gamma   90.00
#
_symmetry.space_group_name_H-M   'P 1'
#
loop_
_entity.id
_entity.type
_entity.pdbx_description
1 polymer ?
#
loop_
_entity_poly.entity_id
_entity_poly.type
_entity_poly.pdbx_seq_one_letter_code
_entity_poly.pdbx_strand_id
1 'polypeptide(L)'
;MRRLIDHQVGGIEKLMVPALDSEIPSPRLPDGSVDPAFQTTEAKRYLGKLLFHDPIRTARIMPAFGGVEATKQTASCGSCHLGEAASRAGALFNFAVGGEGRGYTDASGKFIVRRRPRSDLPILRSTPLFPGDALVDELPTLTDIYQTTGGIVVGSPALGRKLTPPFELLRTGRLDALDSVARNAPGVIGFAFNTRLLLGGFAGEPDSSPGGLNPFGHTAGENVALLLLDAHRMLGAQSAKLQDFQAYVKLFKDAFPEEYAQYDATFPKDLNVLINDLTVLRATASFMRTVVTRDTPWDKFLAGDNGALTVKQRRGAKLFFTPAGGRERGAGCYTCHSGPMLNKQVNDPDVAGVGQFVEENFFNLGLKDHPLQALNVAARHNPNFRDDGRREITARDSDAFKFRVLTLRQLKDSKNFFHNGLFTSVKEVVEYFNAGMQQDAVAASAGTLSERFTNPGGPGSPRGLGLQEDEVNDLTDFLENALYDPAFVHFDPKSSTKPFVITARDITYSKYRPDLAAAGALDGLMPSRLPPSNNDALSRRDMGLEFLDLTGQVDIALIESNGIRGHRQEDLYRITNNSSSIVDTHLLTIVRGLSDQIEMENASGVTSSGDPYLREFLPEGVLLPGQSIVQTLVFERKHHAPSVSYKLTLLSGQGNP
;
A
#
# COMPACT_ATOMS: atom_id res chain seq x y z
N MET A 1 -7.57 30.55 -16.32
CA MET A 1 -7.62 29.28 -15.59
C MET A 1 -7.39 29.45 -14.09
N ARG A 2 -6.21 29.91 -13.60
CA ARG A 2 -6.02 30.15 -12.15
C ARG A 2 -7.11 31.02 -11.52
N ARG A 3 -7.48 32.15 -12.14
CA ARG A 3 -8.61 32.99 -11.68
C ARG A 3 -9.96 32.26 -11.61
N LEU A 4 -10.21 31.30 -12.52
CA LEU A 4 -11.42 30.48 -12.48
C LEU A 4 -11.37 29.57 -11.26
N ILE A 5 -10.27 28.84 -11.09
CA ILE A 5 -10.07 27.91 -9.96
C ILE A 5 -10.17 28.66 -8.64
N ASP A 6 -9.45 29.78 -8.53
CA ASP A 6 -9.45 30.68 -7.37
C ASP A 6 -10.86 31.07 -6.93
N HIS A 7 -11.69 31.54 -7.86
CA HIS A 7 -13.09 31.84 -7.59
C HIS A 7 -13.88 30.59 -7.16
N GLN A 8 -13.69 29.46 -7.83
CA GLN A 8 -14.47 28.24 -7.59
C GLN A 8 -14.17 27.61 -6.22
N VAL A 9 -12.92 27.67 -5.75
CA VAL A 9 -12.52 27.11 -4.46
C VAL A 9 -12.45 28.15 -3.33
N GLY A 10 -12.75 29.41 -3.64
CA GLY A 10 -12.71 30.52 -2.69
C GLY A 10 -11.29 30.79 -2.17
N GLY A 11 -10.31 30.79 -3.07
CA GLY A 11 -8.88 30.99 -2.79
C GLY A 11 -8.02 29.83 -3.30
N ILE A 12 -7.20 30.08 -4.32
CA ILE A 12 -6.34 29.05 -4.93
C ILE A 12 -5.30 28.48 -3.97
N GLU A 13 -4.90 29.26 -2.96
CA GLU A 13 -3.98 28.85 -1.89
C GLU A 13 -4.51 27.66 -1.07
N LYS A 14 -5.85 27.47 -1.02
CA LYS A 14 -6.47 26.31 -0.36
C LYS A 14 -6.15 24.98 -1.04
N LEU A 15 -5.64 25.01 -2.28
CA LEU A 15 -5.21 23.82 -3.03
C LEU A 15 -3.71 23.55 -2.88
N MET A 16 -2.97 24.43 -2.22
CA MET A 16 -1.52 24.30 -2.08
C MET A 16 -1.16 23.42 -0.88
N VAL A 17 -0.23 22.50 -1.11
CA VAL A 17 0.34 21.67 -0.05
C VAL A 17 1.32 22.50 0.76
N PRO A 18 1.26 22.51 2.11
CA PRO A 18 2.24 23.24 2.92
C PRO A 18 3.67 22.82 2.58
N ALA A 19 4.58 23.79 2.50
CA ALA A 19 5.94 23.56 2.04
C ALA A 19 6.76 22.73 3.04
N LEU A 20 6.47 22.88 4.34
CA LEU A 20 7.17 22.20 5.42
C LEU A 20 6.29 21.20 6.15
N ASP A 21 6.87 20.12 6.65
CA ASP A 21 6.15 19.12 7.45
C ASP A 21 5.65 19.68 8.79
N SER A 22 6.28 20.72 9.32
CA SER A 22 5.84 21.44 10.52
C SER A 22 4.56 22.27 10.31
N GLU A 23 4.22 22.54 9.04
CA GLU A 23 3.01 23.29 8.65
C GLU A 23 1.87 22.36 8.24
N ILE A 24 2.14 21.04 8.15
CA ILE A 24 1.10 20.04 7.95
C ILE A 24 0.15 20.07 9.15
N PRO A 25 -1.17 19.96 8.90
CA PRO A 25 -2.18 19.82 9.94
C PRO A 25 -1.77 18.87 11.07
N SER A 26 -1.76 19.38 12.28
CA SER A 26 -1.51 18.64 13.51
C SER A 26 -2.52 19.05 14.59
N PRO A 27 -3.03 18.12 15.42
CA PRO A 27 -3.99 18.43 16.47
C PRO A 27 -3.57 19.64 17.31
N ARG A 28 -4.55 20.50 17.64
CA ARG A 28 -4.32 21.76 18.36
C ARG A 28 -5.00 21.76 19.74
N LEU A 29 -4.36 22.42 20.69
CA LEU A 29 -4.92 22.73 22.00
C LEU A 29 -6.02 23.81 21.86
N PRO A 30 -6.87 24.02 22.89
CA PRO A 30 -7.92 25.06 22.86
C PRO A 30 -7.40 26.49 22.60
N ASP A 31 -6.15 26.76 22.93
CA ASP A 31 -5.47 28.04 22.66
C ASP A 31 -4.96 28.18 21.21
N GLY A 32 -5.16 27.15 20.38
CA GLY A 32 -4.75 27.10 18.98
C GLY A 32 -3.29 26.68 18.75
N SER A 33 -2.50 26.43 19.80
CA SER A 33 -1.14 25.89 19.66
C SER A 33 -1.17 24.41 19.26
N VAL A 34 -0.10 23.90 18.63
CA VAL A 34 0.00 22.46 18.33
C VAL A 34 0.15 21.69 19.62
N ASP A 35 -0.66 20.66 19.81
CA ASP A 35 -0.56 19.78 20.97
C ASP A 35 0.81 19.06 20.94
N PRO A 36 1.66 19.25 21.97
CA PRO A 36 2.99 18.63 22.05
C PRO A 36 2.95 17.10 21.93
N ALA A 37 1.86 16.46 22.39
CA ALA A 37 1.68 15.02 22.27
C ALA A 37 1.69 14.57 20.79
N PHE A 38 1.15 15.39 19.89
CA PHE A 38 0.99 15.07 18.48
C PHE A 38 1.97 15.79 17.55
N GLN A 39 2.87 16.60 18.11
CA GLN A 39 3.87 17.35 17.33
C GLN A 39 4.69 16.44 16.41
N THR A 40 4.69 16.76 15.11
CA THR A 40 5.54 16.12 14.09
C THR A 40 6.96 16.67 14.18
N THR A 41 7.93 15.82 14.53
CA THR A 41 9.37 16.14 14.41
C THR A 41 10.01 15.22 13.38
N GLU A 42 11.15 15.62 12.82
CA GLU A 42 11.88 14.76 11.86
C GLU A 42 12.32 13.43 12.52
N ALA A 43 12.67 13.44 13.81
CA ALA A 43 13.01 12.22 14.56
C ALA A 43 11.81 11.26 14.69
N LYS A 44 10.62 11.78 15.07
CA LYS A 44 9.37 10.99 15.13
C LYS A 44 8.96 10.48 13.75
N ARG A 45 9.05 11.32 12.73
CA ARG A 45 8.75 10.96 11.33
C ARG A 45 9.67 9.85 10.84
N TYR A 46 10.97 9.98 11.07
CA TYR A 46 11.95 8.98 10.64
C TYR A 46 11.77 7.65 11.36
N LEU A 47 11.60 7.67 12.70
CA LEU A 47 11.25 6.48 13.46
C LEU A 47 9.94 5.86 12.95
N GLY A 48 8.91 6.67 12.72
CA GLY A 48 7.63 6.22 12.18
C GLY A 48 7.75 5.54 10.81
N LYS A 49 8.58 6.08 9.91
CA LYS A 49 8.86 5.48 8.60
C LYS A 49 9.52 4.11 8.77
N LEU A 50 10.50 4.01 9.66
CA LEU A 50 11.16 2.73 9.94
C LEU A 50 10.16 1.72 10.52
N LEU A 51 9.35 2.11 11.51
CA LEU A 51 8.31 1.25 12.10
C LEU A 51 7.23 0.82 11.11
N PHE A 52 6.88 1.66 10.14
CA PHE A 52 5.90 1.38 9.10
C PHE A 52 6.38 0.27 8.15
N HIS A 53 7.68 0.23 7.89
CA HIS A 53 8.31 -0.71 6.96
C HIS A 53 9.13 -1.81 7.66
N ASP A 54 9.14 -1.92 8.99
CA ASP A 54 9.88 -2.97 9.67
C ASP A 54 8.94 -4.12 10.06
N PRO A 55 9.14 -5.35 9.53
CA PRO A 55 8.25 -6.46 9.83
C PRO A 55 8.43 -7.07 11.23
N ILE A 56 9.40 -6.60 12.03
CA ILE A 56 9.76 -7.18 13.34
C ILE A 56 8.59 -7.35 14.31
N ARG A 57 7.58 -6.46 14.23
CA ARG A 57 6.45 -6.43 15.16
C ARG A 57 5.33 -7.41 14.80
N THR A 58 5.38 -8.03 13.63
CA THR A 58 4.40 -9.05 13.25
C THR A 58 4.72 -10.35 13.97
N ALA A 59 4.16 -10.54 15.18
CA ALA A 59 4.51 -11.68 16.02
C ALA A 59 3.34 -12.36 16.77
N ARG A 60 2.13 -11.77 16.79
CA ARG A 60 0.96 -12.40 17.46
C ARG A 60 0.34 -13.44 16.52
N ILE A 61 0.60 -14.71 16.75
CA ILE A 61 0.03 -15.82 15.99
C ILE A 61 -0.51 -16.84 16.98
N MET A 62 -1.77 -17.25 16.83
CA MET A 62 -2.39 -18.25 17.71
C MET A 62 -2.76 -19.50 16.91
N PRO A 63 -2.02 -20.61 17.09
CA PRO A 63 -2.32 -21.87 16.40
C PRO A 63 -3.76 -22.36 16.61
N ALA A 64 -4.36 -22.08 17.77
CA ALA A 64 -5.76 -22.41 18.06
C ALA A 64 -6.78 -21.73 17.11
N PHE A 65 -6.39 -20.64 16.44
CA PHE A 65 -7.19 -19.93 15.46
C PHE A 65 -6.63 -20.06 14.03
N GLY A 66 -5.81 -21.09 13.77
CA GLY A 66 -5.20 -21.33 12.45
C GLY A 66 -3.89 -20.59 12.21
N GLY A 67 -3.37 -19.85 13.19
CA GLY A 67 -2.10 -19.15 13.05
C GLY A 67 -0.90 -20.08 12.83
N VAL A 68 0.00 -19.72 11.90
CA VAL A 68 1.21 -20.47 11.57
C VAL A 68 2.46 -19.70 12.00
N GLU A 69 3.24 -20.22 12.94
CA GLU A 69 4.43 -19.53 13.49
C GLU A 69 5.45 -19.10 12.43
N ALA A 70 5.57 -19.85 11.32
CA ALA A 70 6.45 -19.53 10.20
C ALA A 70 6.04 -18.27 9.40
N THR A 71 4.86 -17.70 9.65
CA THR A 71 4.42 -16.45 9.03
C THR A 71 4.73 -15.22 9.90
N LYS A 72 5.38 -15.38 11.06
CA LYS A 72 5.94 -14.24 11.80
C LYS A 72 6.85 -13.42 10.91
N GLN A 73 6.81 -12.09 11.07
CA GLN A 73 7.63 -11.15 10.31
C GLN A 73 7.43 -11.19 8.79
N THR A 74 6.34 -11.79 8.29
CA THR A 74 6.00 -11.77 6.85
C THR A 74 5.14 -10.57 6.45
N ALA A 75 5.05 -9.56 7.32
CA ALA A 75 4.28 -8.36 7.05
C ALA A 75 4.77 -7.14 7.86
N SER A 76 4.52 -5.97 7.30
CA SER A 76 4.47 -4.66 7.97
C SER A 76 3.36 -3.83 7.30
N CYS A 77 3.17 -2.56 7.70
CA CYS A 77 2.27 -1.68 6.96
C CYS A 77 2.74 -1.53 5.50
N GLY A 78 4.05 -1.50 5.26
CA GLY A 78 4.67 -1.46 3.94
C GLY A 78 4.44 -2.68 3.05
N SER A 79 3.91 -3.79 3.58
CA SER A 79 3.53 -4.95 2.76
C SER A 79 2.20 -4.76 2.03
N CYS A 80 1.32 -3.93 2.58
CA CYS A 80 -0.03 -3.68 2.05
C CYS A 80 -0.21 -2.25 1.52
N HIS A 81 0.72 -1.36 1.85
CA HIS A 81 0.79 -0.01 1.34
C HIS A 81 2.10 0.14 0.56
N LEU A 82 2.07 -0.24 -0.72
CA LEU A 82 3.23 -0.20 -1.61
C LEU A 82 3.35 1.21 -2.19
N GLY A 83 4.52 1.84 -2.06
CA GLY A 83 4.76 3.17 -2.60
C GLY A 83 4.54 3.21 -4.11
N GLU A 84 5.03 2.19 -4.80
CA GLU A 84 4.95 1.95 -6.25
C GLU A 84 3.52 1.63 -6.72
N ALA A 85 2.57 1.49 -5.80
CA ALA A 85 1.14 1.41 -6.06
C ALA A 85 0.39 2.56 -5.37
N ALA A 86 1.01 3.74 -5.31
CA ALA A 86 0.45 4.95 -4.70
C ALA A 86 0.10 4.80 -3.21
N SER A 87 0.93 4.09 -2.44
CA SER A 87 0.69 3.71 -1.04
C SER A 87 -0.56 2.85 -0.82
N ARG A 88 -1.03 2.15 -1.86
CA ARG A 88 -2.13 1.17 -1.82
C ARG A 88 -1.58 -0.24 -1.95
N ALA A 89 -2.46 -1.23 -1.88
CA ALA A 89 -2.11 -2.63 -2.08
C ALA A 89 -1.58 -2.93 -3.49
N GLY A 90 -2.18 -2.31 -4.51
CA GLY A 90 -1.84 -2.57 -5.92
C GLY A 90 -2.35 -3.91 -6.48
N ALA A 91 -3.09 -4.68 -5.67
CA ALA A 91 -3.79 -5.89 -6.06
C ALA A 91 -5.21 -5.89 -5.45
N LEU A 92 -6.15 -6.58 -6.11
CA LEU A 92 -7.53 -6.71 -5.64
C LEU A 92 -7.60 -7.45 -4.30
N PHE A 93 -6.96 -8.62 -4.23
CA PHE A 93 -6.78 -9.35 -2.99
C PHE A 93 -5.40 -9.07 -2.46
N ASN A 94 -5.35 -8.57 -1.24
CA ASN A 94 -4.10 -8.20 -0.61
C ASN A 94 -4.04 -8.80 0.79
N PHE A 95 -2.85 -9.29 1.12
CA PHE A 95 -2.63 -10.14 2.28
C PHE A 95 -1.49 -9.58 3.11
N ALA A 96 -1.65 -9.30 4.38
CA ALA A 96 -0.52 -8.95 5.23
C ALA A 96 0.22 -10.23 5.66
N VAL A 97 0.05 -10.68 6.90
CA VAL A 97 0.61 -11.93 7.42
C VAL A 97 0.12 -13.11 6.59
N GLY A 98 1.00 -14.06 6.28
CA GLY A 98 0.64 -15.23 5.45
C GLY A 98 0.64 -14.94 3.95
N GLY A 99 0.75 -13.67 3.55
CA GLY A 99 1.08 -13.29 2.17
C GLY A 99 2.58 -13.39 1.90
N GLU A 100 2.95 -13.80 0.69
CA GLU A 100 4.31 -13.78 0.18
C GLU A 100 4.47 -12.91 -1.07
N GLY A 101 5.71 -12.48 -1.29
CA GLY A 101 6.07 -11.60 -2.39
C GLY A 101 5.66 -10.15 -2.15
N ARG A 102 6.36 -9.26 -2.83
CA ARG A 102 6.07 -7.82 -2.84
C ARG A 102 5.79 -7.33 -4.26
N GLY A 103 6.52 -7.89 -5.22
CA GLY A 103 6.54 -7.42 -6.59
C GLY A 103 7.95 -7.39 -7.14
N TYR A 104 8.06 -7.47 -8.46
CA TYR A 104 9.33 -7.50 -9.15
C TYR A 104 9.43 -6.35 -10.16
N THR A 105 10.64 -6.05 -10.62
CA THR A 105 10.88 -5.05 -11.65
C THR A 105 11.14 -5.75 -12.97
N ASP A 106 10.32 -5.51 -13.98
CA ASP A 106 10.48 -6.15 -15.28
C ASP A 106 11.67 -5.58 -16.09
N ALA A 107 11.90 -6.12 -17.29
CA ALA A 107 12.99 -5.72 -18.18
C ALA A 107 12.96 -4.24 -18.58
N SER A 108 11.80 -3.57 -18.49
CA SER A 108 11.63 -2.15 -18.80
C SER A 108 11.87 -1.24 -17.58
N GLY A 109 12.15 -1.81 -16.41
CA GLY A 109 12.27 -1.07 -15.16
C GLY A 109 10.92 -0.79 -14.49
N LYS A 110 9.82 -1.39 -14.95
CA LYS A 110 8.49 -1.20 -14.38
C LYS A 110 8.27 -2.16 -13.20
N PHE A 111 7.83 -1.61 -12.08
CA PHE A 111 7.43 -2.41 -10.93
C PHE A 111 6.07 -3.08 -11.16
N ILE A 112 6.03 -4.39 -10.96
CA ILE A 112 4.83 -5.23 -11.04
C ILE A 112 4.55 -5.75 -9.64
N VAL A 113 3.41 -5.35 -9.07
CA VAL A 113 2.94 -5.83 -7.78
C VAL A 113 2.70 -7.33 -7.86
N ARG A 114 3.24 -8.07 -6.90
CA ARG A 114 2.97 -9.50 -6.72
C ARG A 114 2.84 -9.79 -5.25
N ARG A 115 1.63 -10.16 -4.83
CA ARG A 115 1.35 -10.61 -3.48
C ARG A 115 0.29 -11.69 -3.53
N ARG A 116 0.58 -12.85 -2.94
CA ARG A 116 -0.32 -14.01 -2.93
C ARG A 116 -0.27 -14.72 -1.57
N PRO A 117 -1.27 -15.52 -1.21
CA PRO A 117 -1.17 -16.38 -0.03
C PRO A 117 0.02 -17.33 -0.22
N ARG A 118 0.75 -17.62 0.86
CA ARG A 118 1.79 -18.65 0.81
C ARG A 118 1.17 -20.01 0.50
N SER A 119 1.89 -20.81 -0.28
CA SER A 119 1.43 -22.14 -0.69
C SER A 119 1.40 -23.17 0.45
N ASP A 120 2.07 -22.88 1.58
CA ASP A 120 2.14 -23.75 2.75
C ASP A 120 1.05 -23.46 3.80
N LEU A 121 0.14 -22.52 3.53
CA LEU A 121 -0.98 -22.25 4.41
C LEU A 121 -2.03 -23.38 4.35
N PRO A 122 -2.65 -23.71 5.49
CA PRO A 122 -3.70 -24.73 5.52
C PRO A 122 -4.92 -24.27 4.73
N ILE A 123 -5.44 -25.15 3.87
CA ILE A 123 -6.75 -24.95 3.23
C ILE A 123 -7.84 -25.19 4.28
N LEU A 124 -8.62 -24.17 4.58
CA LEU A 124 -9.68 -24.19 5.59
C LEU A 124 -11.06 -24.47 4.98
N ARG A 125 -11.24 -24.25 3.67
CA ARG A 125 -12.51 -24.46 2.96
C ARG A 125 -12.30 -25.24 1.67
N SER A 126 -13.23 -26.11 1.31
CA SER A 126 -13.17 -26.90 0.06
C SER A 126 -13.86 -26.23 -1.13
N THR A 127 -14.68 -25.21 -0.87
CA THR A 127 -15.50 -24.54 -1.89
C THR A 127 -15.18 -23.05 -1.93
N PRO A 128 -14.73 -22.52 -3.09
CA PRO A 128 -14.57 -21.07 -3.30
C PRO A 128 -15.90 -20.33 -3.14
N LEU A 129 -15.90 -19.21 -2.42
CA LEU A 129 -17.06 -18.33 -2.29
C LEU A 129 -17.10 -17.23 -3.36
N PHE A 130 -15.96 -16.95 -3.99
CA PHE A 130 -15.80 -15.94 -5.04
C PHE A 130 -14.63 -16.30 -5.96
N PRO A 131 -14.56 -15.74 -7.18
CA PRO A 131 -13.41 -15.94 -8.06
C PRO A 131 -12.11 -15.43 -7.41
N GLY A 132 -11.10 -16.30 -7.34
CA GLY A 132 -9.81 -15.97 -6.71
C GLY A 132 -9.79 -16.14 -5.18
N ASP A 133 -10.81 -16.78 -4.59
CA ASP A 133 -10.81 -17.18 -3.19
C ASP A 133 -9.63 -18.11 -2.88
N ALA A 134 -8.80 -17.72 -1.92
CA ALA A 134 -7.59 -18.43 -1.52
C ALA A 134 -7.90 -19.72 -0.72
N LEU A 135 -9.09 -19.84 -0.16
CA LEU A 135 -9.53 -20.97 0.68
C LEU A 135 -8.75 -21.16 2.00
N VAL A 136 -7.79 -20.29 2.31
CA VAL A 136 -6.94 -20.38 3.51
C VAL A 136 -7.44 -19.53 4.69
N ASP A 137 -8.44 -18.69 4.46
CA ASP A 137 -9.11 -17.89 5.47
C ASP A 137 -10.61 -18.21 5.52
N GLU A 138 -11.17 -18.10 6.73
CA GLU A 138 -12.61 -18.24 6.94
C GLU A 138 -13.27 -16.90 7.32
N LEU A 139 -12.48 -15.92 7.78
CA LEU A 139 -12.91 -14.60 8.20
C LEU A 139 -11.90 -13.56 7.68
N PRO A 140 -12.35 -12.37 7.25
CA PRO A 140 -11.44 -11.25 7.05
C PRO A 140 -10.84 -10.81 8.39
N THR A 141 -9.66 -10.19 8.35
CA THR A 141 -8.91 -9.75 9.54
C THR A 141 -9.69 -8.87 10.49
N LEU A 142 -10.57 -8.01 9.96
CA LEU A 142 -11.38 -7.10 10.76
C LEU A 142 -12.67 -7.71 11.32
N THR A 143 -12.79 -9.05 11.27
CA THR A 143 -13.99 -9.77 11.71
C THR A 143 -13.63 -10.79 12.80
N ASP A 144 -14.37 -10.69 13.91
CA ASP A 144 -14.27 -11.61 15.05
C ASP A 144 -15.65 -12.19 15.37
N ILE A 145 -15.70 -13.35 16.00
CA ILE A 145 -16.93 -13.99 16.44
C ILE A 145 -16.83 -14.25 17.94
N TYR A 146 -17.77 -13.72 18.70
CA TYR A 146 -17.82 -13.85 20.15
C TYR A 146 -19.06 -14.63 20.61
N GLN A 147 -18.90 -15.44 21.64
CA GLN A 147 -20.01 -15.93 22.46
C GLN A 147 -20.27 -14.92 23.58
N THR A 148 -21.53 -14.50 23.74
CA THR A 148 -21.98 -13.63 24.84
C THR A 148 -23.13 -14.28 25.59
N THR A 149 -23.56 -13.68 26.71
CA THR A 149 -24.79 -14.09 27.42
C THR A 149 -26.04 -13.98 26.54
N GLY A 150 -26.04 -13.08 25.54
CA GLY A 150 -27.12 -12.90 24.56
C GLY A 150 -26.99 -13.74 23.29
N GLY A 151 -26.02 -14.66 23.23
CA GLY A 151 -25.75 -15.50 22.05
C GLY A 151 -24.50 -15.09 21.27
N ILE A 152 -24.40 -15.58 20.03
CA ILE A 152 -23.24 -15.33 19.15
C ILE A 152 -23.33 -13.91 18.56
N VAL A 153 -22.23 -13.16 18.67
CA VAL A 153 -22.07 -11.84 18.06
C VAL A 153 -20.94 -11.86 17.07
N VAL A 154 -21.23 -11.54 15.80
CA VAL A 154 -20.19 -11.36 14.77
C VAL A 154 -19.77 -9.90 14.72
N GLY A 155 -18.56 -9.68 15.20
CA GLY A 155 -17.85 -8.42 15.23
C GLY A 155 -17.52 -7.86 13.86
N SER A 156 -17.49 -6.54 13.78
CA SER A 156 -16.76 -5.77 12.77
C SER A 156 -16.00 -4.68 13.53
N PRO A 157 -14.86 -4.17 13.02
CA PRO A 157 -13.49 -4.24 13.56
C PRO A 157 -13.18 -4.01 15.06
N ALA A 158 -14.15 -3.90 15.95
CA ALA A 158 -13.94 -3.53 17.34
C ALA A 158 -15.05 -3.94 18.33
N LEU A 159 -16.05 -4.71 17.91
CA LEU A 159 -17.18 -5.04 18.79
C LEU A 159 -16.73 -5.59 20.16
N GLY A 160 -15.66 -6.38 20.22
CA GLY A 160 -15.11 -6.95 21.46
C GLY A 160 -14.84 -5.96 22.61
N ARG A 161 -14.47 -4.69 22.33
CA ARG A 161 -14.29 -3.69 23.39
C ARG A 161 -15.61 -3.12 23.93
N LYS A 162 -16.67 -3.21 23.12
CA LYS A 162 -18.02 -2.71 23.45
C LYS A 162 -18.97 -3.81 23.93
N LEU A 163 -18.51 -5.06 23.94
CA LEU A 163 -19.23 -6.15 24.58
C LEU A 163 -19.11 -6.03 26.09
N THR A 164 -20.24 -6.20 26.79
CA THR A 164 -20.25 -6.32 28.25
C THR A 164 -19.80 -7.74 28.63
N PRO A 165 -18.74 -7.91 29.46
CA PRO A 165 -18.34 -9.23 29.95
C PRO A 165 -19.47 -9.92 30.75
N PRO A 166 -19.51 -11.27 30.78
CA PRO A 166 -18.55 -12.18 30.15
C PRO A 166 -18.81 -12.39 28.65
N PHE A 167 -17.73 -12.49 27.88
CA PHE A 167 -17.75 -12.93 26.48
C PHE A 167 -16.51 -13.78 26.19
N GLU A 168 -16.60 -14.68 25.21
CA GLU A 168 -15.53 -15.56 24.76
C GLU A 168 -15.30 -15.37 23.26
N LEU A 169 -14.03 -15.27 22.83
CA LEU A 169 -13.68 -15.21 21.41
C LEU A 169 -13.69 -16.63 20.82
N LEU A 170 -14.63 -16.90 19.91
CA LEU A 170 -14.80 -18.20 19.26
C LEU A 170 -13.97 -18.35 17.99
N ARG A 171 -13.92 -17.31 17.16
CA ARG A 171 -13.18 -17.27 15.88
C ARG A 171 -12.70 -15.85 15.61
N THR A 172 -11.58 -15.68 14.93
CA THR A 172 -11.00 -14.36 14.63
C THR A 172 -10.18 -14.40 13.36
N GLY A 173 -10.39 -13.43 12.46
CA GLY A 173 -9.47 -13.16 11.37
C GLY A 173 -8.21 -12.39 11.83
N ARG A 174 -8.20 -11.85 13.05
CA ARG A 174 -7.04 -11.15 13.60
C ARG A 174 -5.94 -12.07 14.09
N LEU A 175 -6.10 -13.39 14.12
CA LEU A 175 -5.06 -14.30 14.65
C LEU A 175 -4.84 -15.56 13.81
N ASP A 176 -5.49 -15.65 12.65
CA ASP A 176 -5.42 -16.78 11.73
C ASP A 176 -4.15 -16.80 10.86
N ALA A 177 -4.08 -17.73 9.91
CA ALA A 177 -2.93 -17.90 9.02
C ALA A 177 -2.71 -16.74 8.05
N LEU A 178 -3.79 -16.08 7.60
CA LEU A 178 -3.79 -15.13 6.49
C LEU A 178 -4.54 -13.86 6.87
N ASP A 179 -3.81 -12.74 6.90
CA ASP A 179 -4.41 -11.44 7.16
C ASP A 179 -4.98 -10.83 5.87
N SER A 180 -6.29 -10.98 5.65
CA SER A 180 -7.03 -10.46 4.48
C SER A 180 -8.04 -9.38 4.88
N VAL A 181 -8.29 -8.40 4.00
CA VAL A 181 -9.22 -7.28 4.29
C VAL A 181 -10.36 -7.22 3.28
N ALA A 182 -11.60 -7.16 3.77
CA ALA A 182 -12.81 -7.14 2.94
C ALA A 182 -13.16 -5.76 2.34
N ARG A 183 -12.16 -4.88 2.19
CA ARG A 183 -12.21 -3.62 1.47
C ARG A 183 -10.84 -3.38 0.85
N ASN A 184 -10.82 -2.73 -0.32
CA ASN A 184 -9.57 -2.28 -0.94
C ASN A 184 -8.82 -1.32 0.00
N ALA A 185 -7.51 -1.53 0.16
CA ALA A 185 -6.68 -0.74 1.06
C ALA A 185 -6.54 0.71 0.52
N PRO A 186 -7.00 1.74 1.26
CA PRO A 186 -6.84 3.12 0.83
C PRO A 186 -5.38 3.55 0.86
N GLY A 187 -5.02 4.53 0.03
CA GLY A 187 -3.70 5.16 0.09
C GLY A 187 -3.49 5.93 1.40
N VAL A 188 -2.23 6.01 1.83
CA VAL A 188 -1.79 6.82 3.00
C VAL A 188 -1.59 8.29 2.62
N ILE A 189 -1.48 8.60 1.33
CA ILE A 189 -1.29 9.99 0.85
C ILE A 189 -2.42 10.90 1.34
N GLY A 190 -2.04 12.05 1.90
CA GLY A 190 -2.97 13.05 2.39
C GLY A 190 -3.65 12.67 3.71
N PHE A 191 -3.07 11.73 4.45
CA PHE A 191 -3.50 11.28 5.77
C PHE A 191 -3.87 12.42 6.71
N ALA A 192 -3.00 13.43 6.83
CA ALA A 192 -3.18 14.57 7.74
C ALA A 192 -4.36 15.47 7.36
N PHE A 193 -4.83 15.41 6.11
CA PHE A 193 -5.87 16.28 5.59
C PHE A 193 -7.24 15.61 5.73
N ASN A 194 -7.46 14.87 6.82
CA ASN A 194 -8.70 14.15 7.08
C ASN A 194 -8.96 14.04 8.59
N THR A 195 -10.18 14.36 8.99
CA THR A 195 -10.66 14.20 10.38
C THR A 195 -11.41 12.89 10.60
N ARG A 196 -11.60 12.11 9.54
CA ARG A 196 -12.06 10.71 9.55
C ARG A 196 -11.26 9.89 8.56
N LEU A 197 -10.79 8.72 9.00
CA LEU A 197 -9.99 7.82 8.18
C LEU A 197 -10.67 6.46 8.04
N LEU A 198 -10.14 5.66 7.11
CA LEU A 198 -10.79 4.46 6.55
C LEU A 198 -12.05 4.82 5.73
N LEU A 199 -12.57 3.84 5.00
CA LEU A 199 -13.60 4.06 3.97
C LEU A 199 -14.98 4.37 4.57
N GLY A 200 -15.38 3.71 5.66
CA GLY A 200 -16.60 4.05 6.42
C GLY A 200 -16.41 5.24 7.37
N GLY A 201 -15.18 5.73 7.55
CA GLY A 201 -14.87 6.80 8.50
C GLY A 201 -14.65 6.32 9.93
N PHE A 202 -14.36 5.04 10.13
CA PHE A 202 -14.25 4.40 11.45
C PHE A 202 -13.24 5.10 12.37
N ALA A 203 -12.09 5.49 11.83
CA ALA A 203 -11.06 6.14 12.62
C ALA A 203 -11.33 7.66 12.76
N GLY A 204 -11.28 8.15 13.99
CA GLY A 204 -11.58 9.53 14.35
C GLY A 204 -13.02 9.73 14.84
N GLU A 205 -13.90 8.73 14.72
CA GLU A 205 -15.22 8.81 15.36
C GLU A 205 -15.11 8.84 16.89
N PRO A 206 -16.03 9.52 17.59
CA PRO A 206 -16.11 9.44 19.04
C PRO A 206 -16.31 8.00 19.51
N ASP A 207 -15.77 7.66 20.68
CA ASP A 207 -15.98 6.34 21.27
C ASP A 207 -17.46 6.07 21.57
N SER A 208 -18.25 7.14 21.77
CA SER A 208 -19.70 7.08 21.99
C SER A 208 -20.52 6.70 20.74
N SER A 209 -19.96 6.80 19.53
CA SER A 209 -20.65 6.33 18.31
C SER A 209 -20.90 4.83 18.39
N PRO A 210 -22.05 4.27 17.97
CA PRO A 210 -22.37 2.85 18.17
C PRO A 210 -21.26 1.87 17.76
N GLY A 211 -20.73 2.02 16.55
CA GLY A 211 -19.63 1.21 16.02
C GLY A 211 -18.25 1.86 16.11
N GLY A 212 -18.08 2.98 16.82
CA GLY A 212 -16.78 3.67 16.98
C GLY A 212 -15.80 2.90 17.88
N LEU A 213 -14.50 3.17 17.75
CA LEU A 213 -13.47 2.71 18.70
C LEU A 213 -12.40 3.79 18.82
N ASN A 214 -12.51 4.64 19.83
CA ASN A 214 -11.60 5.75 20.06
C ASN A 214 -11.42 6.03 21.55
N PRO A 215 -10.84 5.07 22.28
CA PRO A 215 -10.83 5.07 23.75
C PRO A 215 -10.03 6.20 24.40
N PHE A 216 -9.14 6.81 23.64
CA PHE A 216 -8.29 7.90 24.09
C PHE A 216 -8.76 9.26 23.58
N GLY A 217 -9.88 9.31 22.85
CA GLY A 217 -10.38 10.55 22.23
C GLY A 217 -9.38 11.15 21.22
N HIS A 218 -8.51 10.34 20.65
CA HIS A 218 -7.48 10.78 19.72
C HIS A 218 -8.11 11.28 18.41
N THR A 219 -7.39 12.16 17.71
CA THR A 219 -7.76 12.52 16.35
C THR A 219 -7.65 11.31 15.41
N ALA A 220 -8.19 11.43 14.20
CA ALA A 220 -8.24 10.33 13.25
C ALA A 220 -6.87 9.67 13.00
N GLY A 221 -5.78 10.46 13.01
CA GLY A 221 -4.45 9.96 12.72
C GLY A 221 -3.93 8.96 13.76
N GLU A 222 -3.91 9.36 15.02
CA GLU A 222 -3.46 8.47 16.09
C GLU A 222 -4.49 7.37 16.38
N ASN A 223 -5.78 7.64 16.17
CA ASN A 223 -6.79 6.61 16.30
C ASN A 223 -6.63 5.52 15.23
N VAL A 224 -6.42 5.86 13.94
CA VAL A 224 -6.21 4.83 12.92
C VAL A 224 -4.90 4.07 13.14
N ALA A 225 -3.84 4.73 13.61
CA ALA A 225 -2.60 4.07 13.96
C ALA A 225 -2.83 3.00 15.05
N LEU A 226 -3.56 3.33 16.12
CA LEU A 226 -3.94 2.37 17.15
C LEU A 226 -4.76 1.20 16.58
N LEU A 227 -5.82 1.51 15.83
CA LEU A 227 -6.76 0.53 15.30
C LEU A 227 -6.09 -0.48 14.37
N LEU A 228 -5.24 0.01 13.46
CA LEU A 228 -4.55 -0.84 12.49
C LEU A 228 -3.42 -1.64 13.14
N LEU A 229 -2.72 -1.07 14.12
CA LEU A 229 -1.73 -1.84 14.89
C LEU A 229 -2.39 -2.97 15.67
N ASP A 230 -3.58 -2.78 16.24
CA ASP A 230 -4.31 -3.87 16.90
C ASP A 230 -4.84 -4.92 15.91
N ALA A 231 -5.53 -4.45 14.86
CA ALA A 231 -6.09 -5.30 13.82
C ALA A 231 -5.04 -6.22 13.20
N HIS A 232 -3.87 -5.65 12.90
CA HIS A 232 -2.73 -6.36 12.29
C HIS A 232 -1.71 -6.86 13.31
N ARG A 233 -2.11 -7.06 14.58
CA ARG A 233 -1.36 -7.90 15.55
C ARG A 233 -0.01 -7.33 16.01
N MET A 234 0.09 -6.00 16.14
CA MET A 234 1.35 -5.26 16.39
C MET A 234 1.36 -4.42 17.67
N LEU A 235 0.53 -4.74 18.67
CA LEU A 235 0.49 -4.07 19.99
C LEU A 235 0.91 -5.00 21.13
N GLY A 236 1.40 -4.44 22.25
CA GLY A 236 1.79 -5.19 23.44
C GLY A 236 3.18 -5.82 23.32
N ALA A 237 3.28 -7.15 23.45
CA ALA A 237 4.56 -7.88 23.40
C ALA A 237 5.35 -7.63 22.10
N GLN A 238 4.64 -7.25 21.03
CA GLN A 238 5.19 -6.91 19.73
C GLN A 238 5.93 -5.57 19.75
N SER A 239 5.40 -4.57 20.45
CA SER A 239 6.11 -3.31 20.69
C SER A 239 7.33 -3.52 21.58
N ALA A 240 7.22 -4.40 22.59
CA ALA A 240 8.35 -4.76 23.44
C ALA A 240 9.51 -5.40 22.66
N LYS A 241 9.24 -6.08 21.53
CA LYS A 241 10.29 -6.68 20.69
C LYS A 241 11.29 -5.67 20.13
N LEU A 242 10.90 -4.40 19.98
CA LEU A 242 11.79 -3.33 19.57
C LEU A 242 12.90 -3.04 20.59
N GLN A 243 12.68 -3.36 21.87
CA GLN A 243 13.62 -3.13 22.96
C GLN A 243 14.88 -4.00 22.84
N ASP A 244 14.80 -5.12 22.10
CA ASP A 244 15.94 -6.02 21.84
C ASP A 244 17.02 -5.36 20.95
N PHE A 245 16.69 -4.25 20.28
CA PHE A 245 17.56 -3.60 19.31
C PHE A 245 18.00 -2.22 19.80
N GLN A 246 19.31 -2.08 20.08
CA GLN A 246 19.87 -0.82 20.56
C GLN A 246 19.67 0.34 19.58
N ALA A 247 19.64 0.06 18.28
CA ALA A 247 19.28 1.05 17.26
C ALA A 247 17.85 1.60 17.44
N TYR A 248 16.87 0.77 17.79
CA TYR A 248 15.53 1.24 18.13
C TYR A 248 15.52 2.01 19.44
N VAL A 249 16.21 1.53 20.48
CA VAL A 249 16.35 2.29 21.74
C VAL A 249 16.88 3.70 21.47
N LYS A 250 17.93 3.85 20.66
CA LYS A 250 18.46 5.16 20.25
C LYS A 250 17.41 6.00 19.48
N LEU A 251 16.72 5.42 18.51
CA LEU A 251 15.70 6.12 17.74
C LEU A 251 14.55 6.64 18.61
N PHE A 252 14.09 5.85 19.58
CA PHE A 252 13.04 6.28 20.50
C PHE A 252 13.52 7.39 21.44
N LYS A 253 14.77 7.33 21.94
CA LYS A 253 15.35 8.43 22.72
C LYS A 253 15.35 9.75 21.96
N ASP A 254 15.68 9.70 20.67
CA ASP A 254 15.69 10.90 19.81
C ASP A 254 14.27 11.43 19.52
N ALA A 255 13.32 10.52 19.32
CA ALA A 255 11.95 10.87 18.94
C ALA A 255 11.09 11.33 20.12
N PHE A 256 11.38 10.83 21.32
CA PHE A 256 10.56 10.98 22.53
C PHE A 256 11.43 11.43 23.72
N PRO A 257 11.97 12.67 23.69
CA PRO A 257 12.89 13.16 24.72
C PRO A 257 12.23 13.26 26.11
N GLU A 258 10.92 13.51 26.19
CA GLU A 258 10.18 13.57 27.45
C GLU A 258 10.05 12.18 28.09
N GLU A 259 9.62 11.18 27.31
CA GLU A 259 9.57 9.79 27.73
C GLU A 259 10.96 9.24 28.03
N TYR A 260 11.98 9.69 27.31
CA TYR A 260 13.36 9.36 27.61
C TYR A 260 13.81 9.94 28.95
N ALA A 261 13.48 11.20 29.25
CA ALA A 261 13.79 11.80 30.55
C ALA A 261 13.09 11.04 31.70
N GLN A 262 11.85 10.61 31.50
CA GLN A 262 11.12 9.78 32.48
C GLN A 262 11.81 8.43 32.67
N TYR A 263 12.12 7.73 31.57
CA TYR A 263 12.89 6.49 31.59
C TYR A 263 14.21 6.66 32.34
N ASP A 264 14.92 7.78 32.10
CA ASP A 264 16.21 8.03 32.73
C ASP A 264 16.11 8.38 34.23
N ALA A 265 15.00 8.97 34.66
CA ALA A 265 14.74 9.26 36.07
C ALA A 265 14.29 8.03 36.89
N THR A 266 13.78 6.97 36.25
CA THR A 266 13.24 5.78 36.94
C THR A 266 14.31 4.72 37.27
N PHE A 267 14.19 4.09 38.45
CA PHE A 267 14.97 2.92 38.85
C PHE A 267 14.08 1.83 39.48
N PRO A 268 14.17 0.55 39.04
CA PRO A 268 15.03 0.06 37.96
C PRO A 268 14.65 0.66 36.59
N LYS A 269 15.60 0.66 35.64
CA LYS A 269 15.33 1.16 34.29
C LYS A 269 14.27 0.28 33.63
N ASP A 270 13.15 0.87 33.23
CA ASP A 270 12.07 0.18 32.54
C ASP A 270 11.86 0.77 31.14
N LEU A 271 12.32 0.05 30.12
CA LEU A 271 12.20 0.49 28.72
C LEU A 271 10.75 0.62 28.26
N ASN A 272 9.76 0.05 28.96
CA ASN A 272 8.35 0.25 28.63
C ASN A 272 7.89 1.69 28.82
N VAL A 273 8.60 2.51 29.60
CA VAL A 273 8.32 3.95 29.68
C VAL A 273 8.60 4.64 28.34
N LEU A 274 9.63 4.18 27.63
CA LEU A 274 10.09 4.78 26.37
C LEU A 274 9.53 4.10 25.12
N ILE A 275 9.54 2.77 25.09
CA ILE A 275 9.12 1.93 23.96
C ILE A 275 7.86 1.17 24.37
N ASN A 276 6.72 1.73 24.01
CA ASN A 276 5.40 1.17 24.26
C ASN A 276 4.45 1.46 23.09
N ASP A 277 3.22 0.96 23.18
CA ASP A 277 2.22 1.12 22.14
C ASP A 277 1.89 2.59 21.83
N LEU A 278 1.91 3.49 22.84
CA LEU A 278 1.63 4.91 22.64
C LEU A 278 2.77 5.62 21.88
N THR A 279 4.03 5.37 22.23
CA THR A 279 5.16 5.97 21.50
C THR A 279 5.27 5.39 20.09
N VAL A 280 5.01 4.09 19.92
CA VAL A 280 4.94 3.42 18.61
C VAL A 280 3.84 4.01 17.72
N LEU A 281 2.60 4.13 18.22
CA LEU A 281 1.50 4.66 17.41
C LEU A 281 1.71 6.14 17.07
N ARG A 282 2.25 6.95 18.00
CA ARG A 282 2.54 8.37 17.78
C ARG A 282 3.64 8.58 16.74
N ALA A 283 4.69 7.76 16.76
CA ALA A 283 5.73 7.79 15.73
C ALA A 283 5.14 7.39 14.36
N THR A 284 4.38 6.30 14.32
CA THR A 284 3.74 5.81 13.07
C THR A 284 2.80 6.88 12.49
N ALA A 285 1.94 7.50 13.30
CA ALA A 285 1.07 8.60 12.89
C ALA A 285 1.86 9.82 12.40
N SER A 286 3.00 10.12 13.04
CA SER A 286 3.87 11.24 12.63
C SER A 286 4.47 11.03 11.24
N PHE A 287 4.85 9.80 10.89
CA PHE A 287 5.24 9.50 9.52
C PHE A 287 4.06 9.67 8.55
N MET A 288 2.93 9.01 8.84
CA MET A 288 1.76 9.04 7.95
C MET A 288 1.26 10.46 7.68
N ARG A 289 1.28 11.36 8.68
CA ARG A 289 0.94 12.78 8.51
C ARG A 289 1.77 13.47 7.42
N THR A 290 3.05 13.12 7.29
CA THR A 290 3.96 13.69 6.29
C THR A 290 3.87 13.08 4.90
N VAL A 291 3.02 12.07 4.70
CA VAL A 291 2.88 11.40 3.39
C VAL A 291 2.02 12.27 2.48
N VAL A 292 2.68 13.15 1.74
CA VAL A 292 2.09 14.06 0.75
C VAL A 292 3.00 14.15 -0.49
N THR A 293 2.44 14.56 -1.62
CA THR A 293 3.21 14.98 -2.81
C THR A 293 3.18 16.49 -2.93
N ARG A 294 4.30 17.11 -3.31
CA ARG A 294 4.49 18.57 -3.38
C ARG A 294 5.12 19.05 -4.68
N ASP A 295 5.58 18.16 -5.57
CA ASP A 295 6.31 18.54 -6.79
C ASP A 295 5.63 18.08 -8.09
N THR A 296 4.29 17.95 -8.06
CA THR A 296 3.52 17.60 -9.26
C THR A 296 3.49 18.77 -10.27
N PRO A 297 3.22 18.53 -11.57
CA PRO A 297 2.91 19.59 -12.52
C PRO A 297 1.79 20.53 -12.05
N TRP A 298 0.80 20.00 -11.34
CA TRP A 298 -0.27 20.78 -10.72
C TRP A 298 0.25 21.70 -9.63
N ASP A 299 1.12 21.23 -8.74
CA ASP A 299 1.72 22.04 -7.68
C ASP A 299 2.52 23.21 -8.25
N LYS A 300 3.32 22.96 -9.31
CA LYS A 300 4.06 24.00 -10.06
C LYS A 300 3.12 25.03 -10.70
N PHE A 301 2.01 24.56 -11.27
CA PHE A 301 0.99 25.43 -11.84
C PHE A 301 0.31 26.33 -10.79
N LEU A 302 -0.03 25.78 -9.63
CA LEU A 302 -0.57 26.54 -8.51
C LEU A 302 0.43 27.60 -8.02
N ALA A 303 1.72 27.25 -7.96
CA ALA A 303 2.81 28.15 -7.57
C ALA A 303 3.14 29.24 -8.61
N GLY A 304 2.49 29.24 -9.78
CA GLY A 304 2.60 30.32 -10.78
C GLY A 304 3.13 29.89 -12.14
N ASP A 305 3.68 28.69 -12.28
CA ASP A 305 4.25 28.21 -13.55
C ASP A 305 3.15 27.78 -14.54
N ASN A 306 2.83 28.67 -15.48
CA ASN A 306 1.82 28.37 -16.52
C ASN A 306 2.26 27.28 -17.50
N GLY A 307 3.57 27.01 -17.60
CA GLY A 307 4.15 26.02 -18.50
C GLY A 307 4.14 24.59 -17.95
N ALA A 308 3.90 24.42 -16.64
CA ALA A 308 3.97 23.11 -15.99
C ALA A 308 2.95 22.10 -16.51
N LEU A 309 1.75 22.55 -16.92
CA LEU A 309 0.71 21.69 -17.47
C LEU A 309 0.76 21.63 -19.00
N THR A 310 0.54 20.45 -19.58
CA THR A 310 0.29 20.31 -21.02
C THR A 310 -1.05 20.94 -21.43
N VAL A 311 -1.28 21.13 -22.73
CA VAL A 311 -2.58 21.65 -23.23
C VAL A 311 -3.74 20.73 -22.82
N LYS A 312 -3.55 19.41 -22.90
CA LYS A 312 -4.56 18.40 -22.50
C LYS A 312 -4.88 18.49 -21.01
N GLN A 313 -3.84 18.49 -20.18
CA GLN A 313 -3.97 18.64 -18.72
C GLN A 313 -4.68 19.94 -18.33
N ARG A 314 -4.46 21.06 -19.04
CA ARG A 314 -5.20 22.31 -18.80
C ARG A 314 -6.68 22.18 -19.13
N ARG A 315 -7.05 21.48 -20.21
CA ARG A 315 -8.46 21.23 -20.54
C ARG A 315 -9.11 20.30 -19.52
N GLY A 316 -8.43 19.23 -19.11
CA GLY A 316 -8.87 18.35 -18.02
C GLY A 316 -9.07 19.09 -16.69
N ALA A 317 -8.10 19.93 -16.29
CA ALA A 317 -8.23 20.78 -15.11
C ALA A 317 -9.40 21.77 -15.24
N LYS A 318 -9.63 22.36 -16.43
CA LYS A 318 -10.79 23.22 -16.65
C LYS A 318 -12.10 22.45 -16.44
N LEU A 319 -12.23 21.25 -16.99
CA LEU A 319 -13.41 20.39 -16.79
C LEU A 319 -13.60 20.09 -15.28
N PHE A 320 -12.53 19.69 -14.60
CA PHE A 320 -12.53 19.34 -13.19
C PHE A 320 -13.08 20.45 -12.29
N PHE A 321 -12.64 21.70 -12.52
CA PHE A 321 -12.99 22.88 -11.70
C PHE A 321 -14.17 23.70 -12.24
N THR A 322 -14.87 23.21 -13.27
CA THR A 322 -16.09 23.87 -13.78
C THR A 322 -17.31 23.05 -13.35
N PRO A 323 -18.38 23.65 -12.79
CA PRO A 323 -19.60 22.93 -12.43
C PRO A 323 -20.17 22.11 -13.58
N ALA A 324 -20.70 20.93 -13.27
CA ALA A 324 -21.49 20.15 -14.22
C ALA A 324 -22.85 20.83 -14.48
N GLY A 325 -23.39 20.67 -15.69
CA GLY A 325 -24.71 21.24 -16.08
C GLY A 325 -24.77 22.77 -16.18
N GLY A 326 -23.63 23.47 -16.02
CA GLY A 326 -23.54 24.92 -16.19
C GLY A 326 -23.59 25.37 -17.65
N ARG A 327 -23.48 26.69 -17.87
CA ARG A 327 -23.36 27.27 -19.22
C ARG A 327 -22.07 26.85 -19.93
N GLU A 328 -20.99 26.68 -19.16
CA GLU A 328 -19.74 26.13 -19.64
C GLU A 328 -19.70 24.62 -19.38
N ARG A 329 -19.10 23.86 -20.30
CA ARG A 329 -18.90 22.42 -20.10
C ARG A 329 -17.93 22.19 -18.94
N GLY A 330 -18.36 21.37 -17.98
CA GLY A 330 -17.65 21.07 -16.75
C GLY A 330 -18.07 19.73 -16.17
N ALA A 331 -17.26 19.20 -15.27
CA ALA A 331 -17.49 17.91 -14.60
C ALA A 331 -17.79 18.07 -13.10
N GLY A 332 -17.56 19.24 -12.52
CA GLY A 332 -17.89 19.54 -11.11
C GLY A 332 -17.10 18.74 -10.08
N CYS A 333 -16.04 18.01 -10.46
CA CYS A 333 -15.30 17.10 -9.57
C CYS A 333 -14.80 17.81 -8.29
N TYR A 334 -14.39 19.07 -8.41
CA TYR A 334 -13.88 19.88 -7.29
C TYR A 334 -14.87 20.06 -6.12
N THR A 335 -16.17 19.84 -6.33
CA THR A 335 -17.15 20.00 -5.24
C THR A 335 -16.96 18.97 -4.12
N CYS A 336 -16.42 17.80 -4.46
CA CYS A 336 -16.08 16.74 -3.51
C CYS A 336 -14.55 16.53 -3.40
N HIS A 337 -13.78 16.93 -4.41
CA HIS A 337 -12.33 16.77 -4.51
C HIS A 337 -11.59 18.12 -4.58
N SER A 338 -11.46 18.74 -3.43
CA SER A 338 -10.80 20.02 -3.18
C SER A 338 -9.74 19.88 -2.08
N GLY A 339 -9.10 20.99 -1.77
CA GLY A 339 -8.02 21.09 -0.81
C GLY A 339 -6.68 20.57 -1.32
N PRO A 340 -5.64 20.64 -0.47
CA PRO A 340 -4.28 20.33 -0.90
C PRO A 340 -4.16 18.93 -1.47
N MET A 341 -4.92 17.98 -0.92
CA MET A 341 -4.88 16.56 -1.29
C MET A 341 -6.06 16.12 -2.16
N LEU A 342 -6.93 17.04 -2.61
CA LEU A 342 -8.11 16.74 -3.44
C LEU A 342 -9.02 15.65 -2.83
N ASN A 343 -9.19 15.68 -1.51
CA ASN A 343 -9.97 14.72 -0.71
C ASN A 343 -10.98 15.41 0.23
N LYS A 344 -11.20 16.71 0.05
CA LYS A 344 -12.13 17.53 0.84
C LYS A 344 -13.16 18.20 -0.04
N GLN A 345 -14.32 18.55 0.50
CA GLN A 345 -15.29 19.39 -0.19
C GLN A 345 -14.91 20.88 -0.10
N VAL A 346 -15.35 21.67 -1.07
CA VAL A 346 -14.97 23.10 -1.18
C VAL A 346 -15.45 23.96 0.00
N ASN A 347 -16.57 23.59 0.61
CA ASN A 347 -17.17 24.28 1.75
C ASN A 347 -16.71 23.72 3.11
N ASP A 348 -15.72 22.82 3.14
CA ASP A 348 -15.12 22.36 4.39
C ASP A 348 -14.46 23.59 5.06
N PRO A 349 -14.87 24.01 6.28
CA PRO A 349 -14.26 25.14 7.00
C PRO A 349 -12.78 24.87 7.30
N ASP A 350 -12.38 23.62 7.17
CA ASP A 350 -11.04 23.13 7.37
C ASP A 350 -10.56 22.32 6.15
N VAL A 351 -10.66 22.94 4.96
CA VAL A 351 -10.03 22.43 3.73
C VAL A 351 -8.53 22.12 3.95
N ALA A 352 -7.90 22.81 4.93
CA ALA A 352 -6.50 22.66 5.28
C ALA A 352 -6.20 21.46 6.20
N GLY A 353 -7.09 20.99 7.10
CA GLY A 353 -6.99 19.66 7.76
C GLY A 353 -6.85 19.58 9.30
N VAL A 354 -7.10 20.64 10.07
CA VAL A 354 -6.95 20.70 11.55
C VAL A 354 -8.14 21.23 12.38
N GLY A 355 -9.31 21.39 11.80
CA GLY A 355 -10.44 22.17 12.32
C GLY A 355 -11.73 21.39 12.54
N GLN A 356 -12.81 22.14 12.80
CA GLN A 356 -14.15 21.60 13.08
C GLN A 356 -14.64 20.73 11.92
N PHE A 357 -15.22 19.58 12.28
CA PHE A 357 -15.72 18.58 11.35
C PHE A 357 -16.81 19.14 10.44
N VAL A 358 -16.71 18.86 9.14
CA VAL A 358 -17.88 18.81 8.28
C VAL A 358 -18.16 17.37 7.90
N GLU A 359 -19.36 16.93 8.25
CA GLU A 359 -19.82 15.54 8.22
C GLU A 359 -20.03 14.94 6.82
N GLU A 360 -19.62 15.62 5.76
CA GLU A 360 -20.35 15.51 4.50
C GLU A 360 -19.57 14.89 3.33
N ASN A 361 -18.26 14.63 3.44
CA ASN A 361 -17.49 14.07 2.32
C ASN A 361 -17.57 12.52 2.22
N PHE A 362 -18.78 11.99 2.43
CA PHE A 362 -19.14 10.57 2.30
C PHE A 362 -20.30 10.42 1.32
N PHE A 363 -20.16 9.58 0.30
CA PHE A 363 -21.17 9.40 -0.74
C PHE A 363 -21.47 7.95 -1.03
N ASN A 364 -22.73 7.66 -1.30
CA ASN A 364 -23.16 6.41 -1.88
C ASN A 364 -23.17 6.58 -3.41
N LEU A 365 -22.35 5.77 -4.07
CA LEU A 365 -22.21 5.74 -5.53
C LEU A 365 -22.83 4.47 -6.14
N GLY A 366 -23.55 3.66 -5.35
CA GLY A 366 -24.18 2.43 -5.81
C GLY A 366 -23.18 1.34 -6.24
N LEU A 367 -22.02 1.26 -5.59
CA LEU A 367 -20.98 0.29 -5.90
C LEU A 367 -21.30 -1.09 -5.28
N LYS A 368 -20.84 -2.18 -5.91
CA LYS A 368 -20.92 -3.54 -5.34
C LYS A 368 -19.93 -3.73 -4.21
N ASP A 369 -20.15 -4.76 -3.38
CA ASP A 369 -19.20 -5.18 -2.35
C ASP A 369 -17.86 -5.64 -2.93
N HIS A 370 -16.81 -5.51 -2.11
CA HIS A 370 -15.55 -6.21 -2.35
C HIS A 370 -15.78 -7.74 -2.30
N PRO A 371 -15.17 -8.57 -3.19
CA PRO A 371 -15.45 -10.01 -3.22
C PRO A 371 -15.18 -10.74 -1.88
N LEU A 372 -14.14 -10.34 -1.14
CA LEU A 372 -13.86 -10.87 0.21
C LEU A 372 -15.00 -10.68 1.23
N GLN A 373 -15.99 -9.81 0.97
CA GLN A 373 -17.19 -9.71 1.83
C GLN A 373 -18.02 -11.00 1.84
N ALA A 374 -17.83 -11.90 0.86
CA ALA A 374 -18.45 -13.22 0.88
C ALA A 374 -18.06 -14.06 2.12
N LEU A 375 -16.86 -13.84 2.69
CA LEU A 375 -16.46 -14.44 3.96
C LEU A 375 -17.34 -13.95 5.12
N ASN A 376 -17.63 -12.65 5.15
CA ASN A 376 -18.54 -12.07 6.15
C ASN A 376 -19.98 -12.59 5.98
N VAL A 377 -20.45 -12.75 4.74
CA VAL A 377 -21.75 -13.38 4.43
C VAL A 377 -21.82 -14.79 5.01
N ALA A 378 -20.80 -15.60 4.74
CA ALA A 378 -20.71 -16.98 5.23
C ALA A 378 -20.66 -17.04 6.77
N ALA A 379 -19.79 -16.23 7.38
CA ALA A 379 -19.63 -16.17 8.84
C ALA A 379 -20.92 -15.77 9.58
N ARG A 380 -21.69 -14.85 8.99
CA ARG A 380 -22.95 -14.36 9.55
C ARG A 380 -24.14 -15.25 9.23
N HIS A 381 -23.97 -16.28 8.38
CA HIS A 381 -25.06 -17.08 7.83
C HIS A 381 -26.19 -16.21 7.27
N ASN A 382 -25.82 -15.10 6.64
CA ASN A 382 -26.77 -14.10 6.13
C ASN A 382 -26.44 -13.77 4.68
N PRO A 383 -27.16 -14.35 3.69
CA PRO A 383 -26.92 -14.09 2.27
C PRO A 383 -27.17 -12.64 1.86
N ASN A 384 -27.84 -11.85 2.71
CA ASN A 384 -28.16 -10.45 2.48
C ASN A 384 -27.20 -9.50 3.21
N PHE A 385 -26.16 -9.99 3.90
CA PHE A 385 -25.16 -9.12 4.50
C PHE A 385 -24.42 -8.31 3.42
N ARG A 386 -24.17 -7.03 3.69
CA ARG A 386 -23.53 -6.08 2.78
C ARG A 386 -22.54 -5.19 3.51
N ASP A 387 -21.61 -4.62 2.76
CA ASP A 387 -20.79 -3.52 3.24
C ASP A 387 -21.62 -2.22 3.30
N ASP A 388 -22.13 -1.92 4.49
CA ASP A 388 -22.98 -0.74 4.72
C ASP A 388 -22.20 0.58 4.78
N GLY A 389 -20.87 0.55 4.62
CA GLY A 389 -20.02 1.73 4.68
C GLY A 389 -20.12 2.47 6.01
N ARG A 390 -20.43 3.77 5.98
CA ARG A 390 -20.50 4.63 7.17
C ARG A 390 -21.59 4.20 8.18
N ARG A 391 -22.70 3.63 7.72
CA ARG A 391 -23.79 3.15 8.62
C ARG A 391 -23.31 2.08 9.60
N GLU A 392 -22.32 1.28 9.24
CA GLU A 392 -21.70 0.30 10.13
C GLU A 392 -21.20 0.94 11.44
N ILE A 393 -20.78 2.20 11.38
CA ILE A 393 -20.18 2.92 12.51
C ILE A 393 -21.20 3.82 13.22
N THR A 394 -22.05 4.50 12.44
CA THR A 394 -23.00 5.49 12.99
C THR A 394 -24.37 4.90 13.35
N ALA A 395 -24.72 3.74 12.80
CA ALA A 395 -26.04 3.12 12.85
C ALA A 395 -27.19 3.98 12.29
N ARG A 396 -26.89 5.04 11.51
CA ARG A 396 -27.91 5.89 10.88
C ARG A 396 -28.23 5.42 9.48
N ASP A 397 -29.52 5.29 9.14
CA ASP A 397 -29.94 4.94 7.77
C ASP A 397 -29.54 6.00 6.73
N SER A 398 -29.46 7.26 7.15
CA SER A 398 -28.95 8.36 6.31
C SER A 398 -27.47 8.20 5.92
N ASP A 399 -26.74 7.25 6.52
CA ASP A 399 -25.35 6.94 6.22
C ASP A 399 -25.16 5.61 5.44
N ALA A 400 -26.25 4.93 5.10
CA ALA A 400 -26.20 3.65 4.40
C ALA A 400 -25.40 3.76 3.10
N PHE A 401 -24.44 2.84 2.90
CA PHE A 401 -23.59 2.71 1.70
C PHE A 401 -22.76 3.95 1.37
N LYS A 402 -22.61 4.89 2.31
CA LYS A 402 -21.74 6.04 2.10
C LYS A 402 -20.30 5.69 2.42
N PHE A 403 -19.40 6.02 1.50
CA PHE A 403 -17.95 5.85 1.66
C PHE A 403 -17.24 7.18 1.49
N ARG A 404 -16.13 7.32 2.22
CA ARG A 404 -15.33 8.54 2.23
C ARG A 404 -14.71 8.81 0.86
N VAL A 405 -14.71 10.07 0.47
CA VAL A 405 -13.93 10.54 -0.68
C VAL A 405 -12.43 10.43 -0.37
N LEU A 406 -11.68 9.84 -1.30
CA LEU A 406 -10.23 9.66 -1.17
C LEU A 406 -9.45 10.70 -1.98
N THR A 407 -8.15 10.80 -1.72
CA THR A 407 -7.24 11.66 -2.50
C THR A 407 -7.19 11.24 -3.97
N LEU A 408 -7.06 12.25 -4.84
CA LEU A 408 -6.81 12.07 -6.27
C LEU A 408 -5.34 12.23 -6.66
N ARG A 409 -4.42 12.35 -5.68
CA ARG A 409 -2.98 12.39 -5.96
C ARG A 409 -2.42 10.99 -6.16
N GLN A 410 -1.39 10.87 -7.01
CA GLN A 410 -0.69 9.61 -7.33
C GLN A 410 -1.54 8.49 -7.94
N LEU A 411 -2.70 8.77 -8.55
CA LEU A 411 -3.59 7.70 -9.03
C LEU A 411 -2.99 6.82 -10.14
N LYS A 412 -2.06 7.36 -10.93
CA LYS A 412 -1.40 6.68 -12.06
C LYS A 412 -0.83 5.30 -11.71
N ASP A 413 -0.26 5.18 -10.52
CA ASP A 413 0.40 3.95 -10.08
C ASP A 413 -0.58 2.96 -9.40
N SER A 414 -1.82 3.39 -9.12
CA SER A 414 -2.86 2.52 -8.56
C SER A 414 -3.46 1.57 -9.60
N LYS A 415 -3.81 0.34 -9.18
CA LYS A 415 -4.43 -0.69 -10.03
C LYS A 415 -5.86 -1.08 -9.64
N ASN A 416 -6.33 -0.64 -8.48
CA ASN A 416 -7.65 -0.96 -7.96
C ASN A 416 -8.25 0.29 -7.31
N PHE A 417 -9.50 0.63 -7.67
CA PHE A 417 -10.18 1.84 -7.19
C PHE A 417 -11.48 1.53 -6.45
N PHE A 418 -11.95 2.52 -5.69
CA PHE A 418 -13.07 2.43 -4.73
C PHE A 418 -12.85 1.41 -3.61
N HIS A 419 -13.85 1.26 -2.73
CA HIS A 419 -13.81 0.34 -1.60
C HIS A 419 -13.84 -1.14 -2.03
N ASN A 420 -14.36 -1.43 -3.22
CA ASN A 420 -14.48 -2.78 -3.75
C ASN A 420 -13.30 -3.22 -4.61
N GLY A 421 -12.43 -2.28 -5.04
CA GLY A 421 -11.23 -2.57 -5.82
C GLY A 421 -11.50 -3.04 -7.26
N LEU A 422 -12.76 -3.02 -7.74
CA LEU A 422 -13.14 -3.69 -9.00
C LEU A 422 -12.83 -2.88 -10.26
N PHE A 423 -12.52 -1.59 -10.14
CA PHE A 423 -12.09 -0.75 -11.25
C PHE A 423 -10.57 -0.77 -11.34
N THR A 424 -10.03 -0.82 -12.55
CA THR A 424 -8.61 -1.11 -12.80
C THR A 424 -7.82 0.03 -13.44
N SER A 425 -8.50 1.10 -13.87
CA SER A 425 -7.85 2.32 -14.38
C SER A 425 -8.56 3.60 -13.94
N VAL A 426 -7.85 4.74 -13.98
CA VAL A 426 -8.48 6.05 -13.73
C VAL A 426 -9.51 6.37 -14.80
N LYS A 427 -9.27 5.95 -16.06
CA LYS A 427 -10.22 6.13 -17.15
C LYS A 427 -11.56 5.44 -16.87
N GLU A 428 -11.55 4.18 -16.41
CA GLU A 428 -12.78 3.47 -16.04
C GLU A 428 -13.53 4.18 -14.90
N VAL A 429 -12.80 4.77 -13.94
CA VAL A 429 -13.41 5.59 -12.87
C VAL A 429 -14.08 6.83 -13.45
N VAL A 430 -13.42 7.56 -14.36
CA VAL A 430 -14.00 8.73 -15.02
C VAL A 430 -15.22 8.33 -15.85
N GLU A 431 -15.16 7.23 -16.59
CA GLU A 431 -16.28 6.69 -17.37
C GLU A 431 -17.46 6.28 -16.48
N TYR A 432 -17.19 5.75 -15.28
CA TYR A 432 -18.23 5.45 -14.29
C TYR A 432 -19.00 6.69 -13.87
N PHE A 433 -18.29 7.77 -13.52
CA PHE A 433 -18.92 9.06 -13.22
C PHE A 433 -19.59 9.67 -14.46
N ASN A 434 -19.01 9.50 -15.65
CA ASN A 434 -19.59 9.99 -16.90
C ASN A 434 -20.92 9.30 -17.22
N ALA A 435 -21.04 8.01 -16.91
CA ALA A 435 -22.27 7.24 -17.08
C ALA A 435 -23.31 7.50 -15.98
N GLY A 436 -22.85 7.76 -14.74
CA GLY A 436 -23.73 7.97 -13.58
C GLY A 436 -24.62 6.77 -13.26
N MET A 437 -24.20 5.54 -13.61
CA MET A 437 -24.97 4.31 -13.42
C MET A 437 -24.39 3.48 -12.27
N GLN A 438 -25.24 3.07 -11.33
CA GLN A 438 -24.86 2.19 -10.22
C GLN A 438 -24.42 0.78 -10.68
N GLN A 439 -23.57 0.12 -9.89
CA GLN A 439 -23.26 -1.30 -10.04
C GLN A 439 -24.21 -2.21 -9.25
N ASP A 440 -24.77 -1.73 -8.13
CA ASP A 440 -25.59 -2.51 -7.20
C ASP A 440 -26.96 -1.86 -6.97
N ALA A 441 -28.02 -2.67 -7.07
CA ALA A 441 -29.40 -2.20 -6.95
C ALA A 441 -29.81 -1.92 -5.49
N VAL A 442 -29.30 -2.69 -4.53
CA VAL A 442 -29.64 -2.53 -3.11
C VAL A 442 -29.04 -1.21 -2.61
N ALA A 443 -27.74 -1.00 -2.83
CA ALA A 443 -27.06 0.24 -2.50
C ALA A 443 -27.74 1.44 -3.19
N ALA A 444 -28.14 1.32 -4.46
CA ALA A 444 -28.82 2.39 -5.17
C ALA A 444 -30.23 2.70 -4.64
N SER A 445 -30.94 1.71 -4.12
CA SER A 445 -32.29 1.88 -3.57
C SER A 445 -32.34 2.34 -2.10
N ALA A 446 -31.19 2.50 -1.45
CA ALA A 446 -31.09 2.81 -0.01
C ALA A 446 -31.49 4.25 0.38
N GLY A 447 -31.94 5.07 -0.58
CA GLY A 447 -32.32 6.48 -0.36
C GLY A 447 -31.14 7.44 -0.15
N THR A 448 -29.90 6.93 -0.12
CA THR A 448 -28.67 7.72 0.06
C THR A 448 -27.85 7.91 -1.21
N LEU A 449 -28.28 7.30 -2.34
CA LEU A 449 -27.58 7.41 -3.63
C LEU A 449 -27.44 8.87 -4.04
N SER A 450 -26.22 9.28 -4.35
CA SER A 450 -25.93 10.70 -4.57
C SER A 450 -26.43 11.19 -5.93
N GLU A 451 -27.24 12.25 -5.94
CA GLU A 451 -27.57 12.99 -7.16
C GLU A 451 -26.34 13.64 -7.81
N ARG A 452 -25.29 13.96 -7.03
CA ARG A 452 -24.01 14.42 -7.58
C ARG A 452 -23.30 13.36 -8.42
N PHE A 453 -23.71 12.09 -8.30
CA PHE A 453 -23.24 10.99 -9.15
C PHE A 453 -24.22 10.72 -10.30
N THR A 454 -25.51 10.59 -10.01
CA THR A 454 -26.49 10.21 -11.05
C THR A 454 -26.82 11.37 -11.98
N ASN A 455 -26.98 12.59 -11.46
CA ASN A 455 -27.43 13.77 -12.21
C ASN A 455 -26.63 15.01 -11.78
N PRO A 456 -25.30 15.01 -12.00
CA PRO A 456 -24.41 16.09 -11.56
C PRO A 456 -24.76 17.47 -12.15
N GLY A 457 -25.48 17.50 -13.29
CA GLY A 457 -26.00 18.74 -13.87
C GLY A 457 -27.23 19.33 -13.16
N GLY A 458 -27.70 18.68 -12.09
CA GLY A 458 -28.84 19.12 -11.29
C GLY A 458 -30.17 18.47 -11.71
N PRO A 459 -31.27 18.80 -10.99
CA PRO A 459 -32.58 18.23 -11.25
C PRO A 459 -33.03 18.43 -12.71
N GLY A 460 -33.49 17.36 -13.35
CA GLY A 460 -33.95 17.37 -14.75
C GLY A 460 -32.83 17.28 -15.80
N SER A 461 -31.55 17.31 -15.39
CA SER A 461 -30.45 17.03 -16.31
C SER A 461 -30.39 15.53 -16.68
N PRO A 462 -29.86 15.18 -17.87
CA PRO A 462 -29.56 13.79 -18.21
C PRO A 462 -28.67 13.14 -17.15
N ARG A 463 -28.73 11.80 -17.08
CA ARG A 463 -27.87 11.04 -16.18
C ARG A 463 -26.40 11.19 -16.60
N GLY A 464 -25.51 11.27 -15.61
CA GLY A 464 -24.05 11.32 -15.81
C GLY A 464 -23.53 12.72 -16.17
N LEU A 465 -22.25 12.79 -16.53
CA LEU A 465 -21.55 14.06 -16.80
C LEU A 465 -21.73 14.56 -18.25
N GLY A 466 -22.09 13.68 -19.19
CA GLY A 466 -22.25 14.04 -20.60
C GLY A 466 -20.95 14.49 -21.28
N LEU A 467 -19.79 13.98 -20.83
CA LEU A 467 -18.48 14.21 -21.42
C LEU A 467 -18.32 13.38 -22.71
N GLN A 468 -17.65 13.97 -23.69
CA GLN A 468 -17.19 13.29 -24.90
C GLN A 468 -15.90 12.49 -24.60
N GLU A 469 -15.52 11.60 -25.51
CA GLU A 469 -14.35 10.73 -25.32
C GLU A 469 -13.04 11.53 -25.14
N ASP A 470 -12.85 12.60 -25.90
CA ASP A 470 -11.68 13.48 -25.77
C ASP A 470 -11.65 14.20 -24.41
N GLU A 471 -12.80 14.61 -23.89
CA GLU A 471 -12.94 15.21 -22.55
C GLU A 471 -12.68 14.20 -21.43
N VAL A 472 -13.15 12.96 -21.57
CA VAL A 472 -12.82 11.85 -20.66
C VAL A 472 -11.32 11.62 -20.63
N ASN A 473 -10.68 11.60 -21.82
CA ASN A 473 -9.23 11.42 -21.93
C ASN A 473 -8.44 12.60 -21.34
N ASP A 474 -8.88 13.85 -21.58
CA ASP A 474 -8.23 15.05 -21.03
C ASP A 474 -8.35 15.10 -19.50
N LEU A 475 -9.53 14.77 -18.95
CA LEU A 475 -9.74 14.66 -17.50
C LEU A 475 -8.90 13.54 -16.90
N THR A 476 -8.81 12.39 -17.57
CA THR A 476 -7.94 11.28 -17.15
C THR A 476 -6.47 11.71 -17.14
N ASP A 477 -5.97 12.40 -18.18
CA ASP A 477 -4.58 12.87 -18.23
C ASP A 477 -4.25 13.89 -17.13
N PHE A 478 -5.21 14.76 -16.78
CA PHE A 478 -5.08 15.62 -15.61
C PHE A 478 -4.93 14.81 -14.32
N LEU A 479 -5.82 13.83 -14.08
CA LEU A 479 -5.80 13.02 -12.87
C LEU A 479 -4.56 12.12 -12.75
N GLU A 480 -4.11 11.54 -13.87
CA GLU A 480 -2.98 10.61 -13.88
C GLU A 480 -1.64 11.31 -13.93
N ASN A 481 -1.47 12.36 -14.74
CA ASN A 481 -0.15 12.92 -15.02
C ASN A 481 0.07 14.31 -14.43
N ALA A 482 -0.96 15.14 -14.30
CA ALA A 482 -0.79 16.45 -13.67
C ALA A 482 -0.68 16.37 -12.14
N LEU A 483 -1.26 15.32 -11.53
CA LEU A 483 -1.24 15.06 -10.09
C LEU A 483 -0.21 14.00 -9.69
N TYR A 484 0.75 13.70 -10.58
CA TYR A 484 1.78 12.70 -10.37
C TYR A 484 3.12 13.31 -9.97
N ASP A 485 3.76 12.66 -9.00
CA ASP A 485 5.07 13.00 -8.48
C ASP A 485 5.93 11.74 -8.37
N PRO A 486 6.92 11.54 -9.26
CA PRO A 486 7.81 10.38 -9.19
C PRO A 486 8.68 10.39 -7.92
N ALA A 487 8.86 11.56 -7.27
CA ALA A 487 9.66 11.64 -6.05
C ALA A 487 9.00 10.94 -4.85
N PHE A 488 7.72 10.55 -4.98
CA PHE A 488 7.02 9.74 -3.98
C PHE A 488 7.68 8.37 -3.75
N VAL A 489 8.34 7.81 -4.77
CA VAL A 489 9.02 6.51 -4.68
C VAL A 489 10.50 6.57 -5.08
N HIS A 490 10.91 7.63 -5.77
CA HIS A 490 12.31 7.85 -6.14
C HIS A 490 12.87 9.04 -5.38
N PHE A 491 13.98 8.85 -4.65
CA PHE A 491 14.61 9.98 -3.98
C PHE A 491 15.15 10.98 -5.02
N ASP A 492 14.62 12.20 -5.01
CA ASP A 492 15.15 13.35 -5.74
C ASP A 492 15.58 14.44 -4.74
N PRO A 493 16.88 14.78 -4.65
CA PRO A 493 17.35 15.82 -3.76
C PRO A 493 16.82 17.23 -4.08
N LYS A 494 16.22 17.43 -5.25
CA LYS A 494 15.60 18.70 -5.67
C LYS A 494 14.10 18.76 -5.41
N SER A 495 13.46 17.63 -5.11
CA SER A 495 12.03 17.57 -4.79
C SER A 495 11.80 17.86 -3.31
N SER A 496 10.70 18.56 -3.01
CA SER A 496 10.19 18.75 -1.65
C SER A 496 9.33 17.55 -1.18
N THR A 497 9.02 16.61 -2.07
CA THR A 497 8.36 15.35 -1.73
C THR A 497 9.37 14.39 -1.13
N LYS A 498 9.06 13.90 0.07
CA LYS A 498 9.85 12.86 0.72
C LYS A 498 9.38 11.48 0.21
N PRO A 499 10.30 10.58 -0.18
CA PRO A 499 9.91 9.25 -0.60
C PRO A 499 9.19 8.50 0.52
N PHE A 500 8.08 7.86 0.15
CA PHE A 500 7.30 7.01 1.03
C PHE A 500 8.04 5.69 1.31
N VAL A 501 8.66 5.10 0.28
CA VAL A 501 9.43 3.85 0.40
C VAL A 501 10.73 4.03 1.17
N ILE A 502 11.26 2.96 1.76
CA ILE A 502 12.62 2.94 2.32
C ILE A 502 13.63 3.13 1.20
N THR A 503 14.51 4.12 1.36
CA THR A 503 15.55 4.47 0.38
C THR A 503 16.92 4.10 0.92
N ALA A 504 17.93 4.03 0.04
CA ALA A 504 19.32 3.87 0.48
C ALA A 504 19.75 4.94 1.51
N ARG A 505 19.18 6.15 1.45
CA ARG A 505 19.46 7.21 2.44
C ARG A 505 18.94 6.88 3.84
N ASP A 506 17.83 6.13 3.93
CA ASP A 506 17.22 5.74 5.20
C ASP A 506 17.97 4.56 5.88
N ILE A 507 18.66 3.71 5.12
CA ILE A 507 19.23 2.45 5.65
C ILE A 507 20.73 2.27 5.33
N THR A 508 21.42 3.27 4.79
CA THR A 508 22.90 3.29 4.76
C THR A 508 23.40 4.04 6.01
N TYR A 509 23.28 3.38 7.16
CA TYR A 509 23.58 3.95 8.46
C TYR A 509 25.05 4.37 8.58
N SER A 510 25.99 3.57 8.07
CA SER A 510 27.42 3.91 8.11
C SER A 510 27.75 5.30 7.55
N LYS A 511 26.96 5.74 6.57
CA LYS A 511 27.12 7.04 5.90
C LYS A 511 26.23 8.13 6.47
N TYR A 512 24.93 7.85 6.68
CA TYR A 512 23.94 8.88 6.97
C TYR A 512 23.52 8.94 8.44
N ARG A 513 23.75 7.87 9.22
CA ARG A 513 23.37 7.71 10.63
C ARG A 513 24.40 6.84 11.38
N PRO A 514 25.67 7.28 11.49
CA PRO A 514 26.74 6.49 12.11
C PRO A 514 26.44 6.20 13.60
N ASP A 515 25.58 7.00 14.24
CA ASP A 515 25.05 6.75 15.58
C ASP A 515 24.20 5.47 15.65
N LEU A 516 23.43 5.17 14.61
CA LEU A 516 22.63 3.94 14.52
C LEU A 516 23.51 2.74 14.13
N ALA A 517 24.50 2.94 13.26
CA ALA A 517 25.49 1.91 12.95
C ALA A 517 26.27 1.48 14.20
N ALA A 518 26.70 2.44 15.02
CA ALA A 518 27.33 2.17 16.32
C ALA A 518 26.37 1.46 17.30
N ALA A 519 25.05 1.68 17.18
CA ALA A 519 24.02 0.96 17.91
C ALA A 519 23.64 -0.41 17.28
N GLY A 520 24.42 -0.90 16.32
CA GLY A 520 24.29 -2.25 15.75
C GLY A 520 23.29 -2.38 14.60
N ALA A 521 22.82 -1.27 14.02
CA ALA A 521 22.08 -1.29 12.75
C ALA A 521 23.04 -1.63 11.59
N LEU A 522 22.53 -2.36 10.60
CA LEU A 522 23.32 -2.85 9.45
C LEU A 522 22.86 -2.17 8.17
N ASP A 523 23.81 -1.74 7.35
CA ASP A 523 23.50 -1.10 6.07
C ASP A 523 22.64 -2.03 5.19
N GLY A 524 21.62 -1.47 4.54
CA GLY A 524 20.72 -2.22 3.66
C GLY A 524 19.59 -2.97 4.37
N LEU A 525 19.56 -3.00 5.69
CA LEU A 525 18.51 -3.66 6.49
C LEU A 525 17.78 -2.65 7.38
N MET A 526 16.61 -3.03 7.87
CA MET A 526 15.91 -2.26 8.91
C MET A 526 16.68 -2.32 10.24
N PRO A 527 16.38 -1.46 11.24
CA PRO A 527 17.07 -1.51 12.54
C PRO A 527 16.91 -2.86 13.26
N SER A 528 15.86 -3.63 12.95
CA SER A 528 15.66 -5.01 13.40
C SER A 528 16.57 -6.05 12.74
N ARG A 529 17.39 -5.63 11.76
CA ARG A 529 18.19 -6.49 10.87
C ARG A 529 17.35 -7.39 9.96
N LEU A 530 16.09 -7.04 9.76
CA LEU A 530 15.21 -7.67 8.79
C LEU A 530 15.17 -6.87 7.48
N PRO A 531 14.78 -7.51 6.37
CA PRO A 531 14.48 -6.80 5.13
C PRO A 531 13.37 -5.76 5.33
N PRO A 532 13.42 -4.63 4.60
CA PRO A 532 12.29 -3.72 4.52
C PRO A 532 10.99 -4.41 4.07
N SER A 533 9.92 -4.01 4.73
CA SER A 533 8.51 -4.38 4.56
C SER A 533 8.14 -5.82 4.90
N ASN A 534 8.89 -6.82 4.45
CA ASN A 534 8.50 -8.23 4.57
C ASN A 534 9.71 -9.19 4.59
N ASN A 535 9.70 -10.16 5.49
CA ASN A 535 10.74 -11.17 5.64
C ASN A 535 10.37 -12.57 5.10
N ASP A 536 9.41 -12.71 4.19
CA ASP A 536 9.24 -13.97 3.44
C ASP A 536 10.34 -14.15 2.38
N ALA A 537 10.60 -15.39 1.98
CA ALA A 537 11.69 -15.71 1.05
C ALA A 537 11.47 -15.12 -0.34
N LEU A 538 10.23 -15.08 -0.84
CA LEU A 538 9.94 -14.50 -2.14
C LEU A 538 10.14 -12.97 -2.12
N SER A 539 9.71 -12.28 -1.07
CA SER A 539 9.98 -10.84 -0.90
C SER A 539 11.49 -10.54 -0.85
N ARG A 540 12.30 -11.37 -0.19
CA ARG A 540 13.76 -11.20 -0.19
C ARG A 540 14.37 -11.38 -1.59
N ARG A 541 13.90 -12.36 -2.37
CA ARG A 541 14.32 -12.54 -3.77
C ARG A 541 13.89 -11.39 -4.67
N ASP A 542 12.66 -10.90 -4.48
CA ASP A 542 12.12 -9.70 -5.13
C ASP A 542 12.99 -8.48 -4.84
N MET A 543 13.54 -8.36 -3.63
CA MET A 543 14.44 -7.26 -3.25
C MET A 543 15.91 -7.49 -3.63
N GLY A 544 16.23 -8.65 -4.22
CA GLY A 544 17.59 -9.02 -4.57
C GLY A 544 18.50 -9.31 -3.37
N LEU A 545 17.92 -9.66 -2.22
CA LEU A 545 18.64 -9.99 -0.99
C LEU A 545 18.95 -11.49 -0.85
N GLU A 546 18.28 -12.32 -1.63
CA GLU A 546 18.41 -13.78 -1.62
C GLU A 546 18.28 -14.31 -3.05
N PHE A 547 18.87 -15.48 -3.29
CA PHE A 547 18.63 -16.28 -4.50
C PHE A 547 18.12 -17.67 -4.12
N LEU A 548 17.22 -18.23 -4.93
CA LEU A 548 16.82 -19.64 -4.85
C LEU A 548 17.57 -20.43 -5.92
N ASP A 549 18.28 -21.49 -5.53
CA ASP A 549 18.87 -22.43 -6.49
C ASP A 549 17.78 -23.33 -7.08
N LEU A 550 17.63 -23.24 -8.39
CA LEU A 550 16.65 -23.95 -9.19
C LEU A 550 17.26 -25.09 -10.00
N THR A 551 18.58 -25.30 -9.94
CA THR A 551 19.29 -26.28 -10.77
C THR A 551 18.72 -27.69 -10.64
N GLY A 552 18.22 -28.07 -9.46
CA GLY A 552 17.54 -29.36 -9.22
C GLY A 552 16.00 -29.34 -9.38
N GLN A 553 15.41 -28.17 -9.65
CA GLN A 553 13.96 -27.96 -9.77
C GLN A 553 13.50 -27.77 -11.22
N VAL A 554 14.43 -27.47 -12.13
CA VAL A 554 14.16 -27.32 -13.56
C VAL A 554 14.94 -28.36 -14.36
N ASP A 555 14.34 -28.84 -15.44
CA ASP A 555 15.04 -29.63 -16.45
C ASP A 555 15.65 -28.71 -17.50
N ILE A 556 16.89 -28.99 -17.87
CA ILE A 556 17.69 -28.17 -18.78
C ILE A 556 18.15 -29.07 -19.92
N ALA A 557 17.51 -28.91 -21.08
CA ALA A 557 17.81 -29.71 -22.26
C ALA A 557 18.45 -28.83 -23.34
N LEU A 558 19.66 -29.18 -23.77
CA LEU A 558 20.27 -28.61 -24.97
C LEU A 558 19.48 -29.11 -26.18
N ILE A 559 18.79 -28.20 -26.86
CA ILE A 559 17.96 -28.52 -28.03
C ILE A 559 18.82 -28.51 -29.30
N GLU A 560 19.68 -27.50 -29.41
CA GLU A 560 20.48 -27.23 -30.61
C GLU A 560 21.81 -26.59 -30.18
N SER A 561 22.90 -26.99 -30.82
CA SER A 561 24.20 -26.34 -30.68
C SER A 561 24.75 -26.10 -32.07
N ASN A 562 24.76 -24.84 -32.47
CA ASN A 562 25.22 -24.41 -33.77
C ASN A 562 26.61 -23.79 -33.64
N GLY A 563 27.63 -24.61 -33.90
CA GLY A 563 28.95 -24.11 -34.24
C GLY A 563 28.91 -23.56 -35.66
N ILE A 564 28.55 -22.29 -35.84
CA ILE A 564 28.75 -21.65 -37.14
C ILE A 564 30.25 -21.73 -37.43
N ARG A 565 30.66 -22.29 -38.59
CA ARG A 565 32.07 -22.43 -39.00
C ARG A 565 32.85 -21.13 -38.69
N GLY A 566 33.58 -21.10 -37.57
CA GLY A 566 34.21 -19.89 -37.05
C GLY A 566 34.38 -19.87 -35.52
N HIS A 567 34.72 -18.68 -35.01
CA HIS A 567 34.99 -18.40 -33.60
C HIS A 567 33.73 -18.31 -32.71
N ARG A 568 32.52 -18.46 -33.27
CA ARG A 568 31.25 -18.20 -32.56
C ARG A 568 30.38 -19.45 -32.45
N GLN A 569 29.84 -19.72 -31.27
CA GLN A 569 28.96 -20.86 -30.97
C GLN A 569 27.66 -20.38 -30.31
N GLU A 570 26.53 -20.91 -30.76
CA GLU A 570 25.21 -20.65 -30.15
C GLU A 570 24.61 -21.95 -29.62
N ASP A 571 24.31 -21.98 -28.33
CA ASP A 571 23.70 -23.12 -27.65
C ASP A 571 22.27 -22.75 -27.21
N LEU A 572 21.28 -23.46 -27.74
CA LEU A 572 19.86 -23.24 -27.49
C LEU A 572 19.35 -24.25 -26.45
N TYR A 573 18.90 -23.74 -25.30
CA TYR A 573 18.38 -24.55 -24.20
C TYR A 573 16.86 -24.41 -24.07
N ARG A 574 16.20 -25.54 -23.78
CA ARG A 574 14.86 -25.58 -23.20
C ARG A 574 15.02 -25.71 -21.69
N ILE A 575 14.39 -24.81 -20.95
CA ILE A 575 14.33 -24.88 -19.49
C ILE A 575 12.87 -25.14 -19.12
N THR A 576 12.60 -26.25 -18.45
CA THR A 576 11.23 -26.66 -18.05
C THR A 576 11.12 -26.74 -16.54
N ASN A 577 10.12 -26.09 -15.96
CA ASN A 577 9.82 -26.26 -14.54
C ASN A 577 9.11 -27.60 -14.31
N ASN A 578 9.87 -28.64 -13.94
CA ASN A 578 9.34 -29.98 -13.64
C ASN A 578 8.99 -30.16 -12.15
N SER A 579 9.13 -29.11 -11.34
CA SER A 579 8.75 -29.13 -9.93
C SER A 579 7.24 -28.88 -9.76
N SER A 580 6.73 -29.14 -8.55
CA SER A 580 5.38 -28.72 -8.14
C SER A 580 5.31 -27.25 -7.71
N SER A 581 6.44 -26.55 -7.67
CA SER A 581 6.57 -25.19 -7.14
C SER A 581 6.60 -24.17 -8.27
N ILE A 582 6.19 -22.94 -7.99
CA ILE A 582 6.31 -21.83 -8.94
C ILE A 582 7.76 -21.32 -8.93
N VAL A 583 8.33 -21.09 -10.11
CA VAL A 583 9.59 -20.37 -10.26
C VAL A 583 9.27 -18.89 -10.45
N ASP A 584 9.65 -18.06 -9.49
CA ASP A 584 9.28 -16.64 -9.45
C ASP A 584 10.43 -15.71 -9.87
N THR A 585 10.08 -14.45 -10.20
CA THR A 585 10.99 -13.32 -10.37
C THR A 585 11.73 -13.41 -11.72
N HIS A 586 13.06 -13.58 -11.70
CA HIS A 586 13.90 -13.70 -12.89
C HIS A 586 14.71 -14.97 -12.78
N LEU A 587 15.02 -15.58 -13.90
CA LEU A 587 15.94 -16.71 -13.96
C LEU A 587 17.34 -16.20 -14.32
N LEU A 588 18.33 -16.62 -13.56
CA LEU A 588 19.74 -16.31 -13.77
C LEU A 588 20.44 -17.60 -14.17
N THR A 589 20.82 -17.69 -15.43
CA THR A 589 21.59 -18.80 -15.99
C THR A 589 23.06 -18.47 -15.88
N ILE A 590 23.75 -19.07 -14.91
CA ILE A 590 25.18 -18.88 -14.66
C ILE A 590 25.95 -19.97 -15.39
N VAL A 591 26.92 -19.57 -16.21
CA VAL A 591 27.79 -20.46 -16.98
C VAL A 591 29.07 -20.69 -16.19
N ARG A 592 29.19 -21.86 -15.57
CA ARG A 592 30.31 -22.23 -14.69
C ARG A 592 31.41 -22.97 -15.46
N GLY A 593 32.66 -22.64 -15.14
CA GLY A 593 33.83 -23.37 -15.64
C GLY A 593 34.16 -23.09 -17.11
N LEU A 594 33.69 -21.96 -17.64
CA LEU A 594 34.04 -21.49 -18.96
C LEU A 594 35.52 -21.10 -19.00
N SER A 595 36.24 -21.45 -20.06
CA SER A 595 37.64 -21.01 -20.23
C SER A 595 37.73 -19.49 -20.38
N ASP A 596 38.78 -18.90 -19.81
CA ASP A 596 39.19 -17.49 -19.97
C ASP A 596 39.49 -17.06 -21.42
N GLN A 597 39.56 -18.01 -22.34
CA GLN A 597 39.70 -17.80 -23.78
C GLN A 597 38.36 -17.78 -24.52
N ILE A 598 37.24 -17.90 -23.80
CA ILE A 598 35.89 -17.93 -24.33
C ILE A 598 35.06 -16.89 -23.59
N GLU A 599 34.41 -16.00 -24.33
CA GLU A 599 33.52 -14.97 -23.81
C GLU A 599 32.07 -15.33 -24.11
N MET A 600 31.15 -15.02 -23.20
CA MET A 600 29.72 -15.13 -23.45
C MET A 600 29.19 -13.77 -23.92
N GLU A 601 28.97 -13.62 -25.23
CA GLU A 601 28.61 -12.34 -25.88
C GLU A 601 27.32 -11.74 -25.31
N ASN A 602 26.34 -12.59 -25.02
CA ASN A 602 25.03 -12.14 -24.53
C ASN A 602 24.90 -12.19 -23.00
N ALA A 603 26.02 -12.24 -22.26
CA ALA A 603 25.97 -12.18 -20.81
C ALA A 603 25.33 -10.86 -20.33
N SER A 604 24.42 -10.96 -19.37
CA SER A 604 23.87 -9.80 -18.66
C SER A 604 24.86 -9.21 -17.65
N GLY A 605 25.84 -10.01 -17.23
CA GLY A 605 26.92 -9.59 -16.33
C GLY A 605 27.80 -10.77 -15.93
N VAL A 606 28.66 -10.53 -14.94
CA VAL A 606 29.51 -11.54 -14.31
C VAL A 606 29.19 -11.63 -12.83
N THR A 607 29.25 -12.85 -12.29
CA THR A 607 29.09 -13.07 -10.85
C THR A 607 30.27 -12.48 -10.08
N SER A 608 30.13 -12.37 -8.76
CA SER A 608 31.26 -12.04 -7.87
C SER A 608 32.46 -13.00 -7.99
N SER A 609 32.24 -14.23 -8.48
CA SER A 609 33.29 -15.24 -8.73
C SER A 609 33.86 -15.19 -10.16
N GLY A 610 33.35 -14.30 -11.01
CA GLY A 610 33.84 -14.10 -12.38
C GLY A 610 33.14 -14.95 -13.46
N ASP A 611 32.15 -15.76 -13.09
CA ASP A 611 31.39 -16.56 -14.07
C ASP A 611 30.36 -15.67 -14.80
N PRO A 612 30.24 -15.73 -16.14
CA PRO A 612 29.22 -14.98 -16.85
C PRO A 612 27.82 -15.55 -16.56
N TYR A 613 26.81 -14.67 -16.54
CA TYR A 613 25.42 -15.06 -16.39
C TYR A 613 24.50 -14.31 -17.36
N LEU A 614 23.40 -14.95 -17.74
CA LEU A 614 22.30 -14.34 -18.49
C LEU A 614 21.06 -14.25 -17.60
N ARG A 615 20.44 -13.07 -17.56
CA ARG A 615 19.19 -12.81 -16.86
C ARG A 615 18.02 -12.94 -17.83
N GLU A 616 17.13 -13.87 -17.53
CA GLU A 616 15.87 -14.04 -18.23
C GLU A 616 14.72 -13.46 -17.40
N PHE A 617 13.96 -12.55 -18.00
CA PHE A 617 12.73 -12.04 -17.42
C PHE A 617 11.59 -12.99 -17.80
N LEU A 618 11.06 -13.71 -16.82
CA LEU A 618 10.03 -14.71 -17.06
C LEU A 618 8.74 -14.05 -17.59
N PRO A 619 8.03 -14.69 -18.52
CA PRO A 619 6.69 -14.24 -18.94
C PRO A 619 5.76 -14.15 -17.72
N GLU A 620 5.05 -13.03 -17.56
CA GLU A 620 4.22 -12.75 -16.36
C GLU A 620 4.97 -12.79 -15.01
N GLY A 621 6.32 -12.85 -15.03
CA GLY A 621 7.18 -12.91 -13.84
C GLY A 621 7.21 -14.26 -13.12
N VAL A 622 6.67 -15.31 -13.75
CA VAL A 622 6.61 -16.66 -13.22
C VAL A 622 6.83 -17.71 -14.30
N LEU A 623 7.36 -18.87 -13.90
CA LEU A 623 7.35 -20.10 -14.70
C LEU A 623 6.63 -21.18 -13.88
N LEU A 624 5.40 -21.49 -14.29
CA LEU A 624 4.54 -22.44 -13.58
C LEU A 624 5.00 -23.89 -13.81
N PRO A 625 4.63 -24.83 -12.93
CA PRO A 625 4.83 -26.26 -13.15
C PRO A 625 4.40 -26.71 -14.56
N GLY A 626 5.27 -27.45 -15.24
CA GLY A 626 5.09 -27.95 -16.60
C GLY A 626 5.33 -26.92 -17.72
N GLN A 627 5.55 -25.65 -17.41
CA GLN A 627 5.88 -24.64 -18.43
C GLN A 627 7.37 -24.68 -18.77
N SER A 628 7.68 -24.31 -20.02
CA SER A 628 9.04 -24.18 -20.50
C SER A 628 9.29 -22.80 -21.08
N ILE A 629 10.55 -22.38 -21.01
CA ILE A 629 11.11 -21.28 -21.79
C ILE A 629 12.25 -21.80 -22.67
N VAL A 630 12.61 -21.00 -23.66
CA VAL A 630 13.77 -21.25 -24.52
C VAL A 630 14.75 -20.10 -24.34
N GLN A 631 16.02 -20.43 -24.14
CA GLN A 631 17.09 -19.47 -23.92
C GLN A 631 18.30 -19.82 -24.78
N THR A 632 18.91 -18.82 -25.39
CA THR A 632 20.14 -18.98 -26.19
C THR A 632 21.34 -18.46 -25.41
N LEU A 633 22.42 -19.22 -25.36
CA LEU A 633 23.73 -18.78 -24.89
C LEU A 633 24.65 -18.61 -26.10
N VAL A 634 25.32 -17.46 -26.18
CA VAL A 634 26.16 -17.10 -27.33
C VAL A 634 27.59 -16.94 -26.86
N PHE A 635 28.51 -17.67 -27.49
CA PHE A 635 29.92 -17.71 -27.10
C PHE A 635 30.84 -17.28 -28.24
N GLU A 636 31.82 -16.43 -27.93
CA GLU A 636 32.92 -16.07 -28.81
C GLU A 636 34.24 -16.67 -28.29
N ARG A 637 35.00 -17.29 -29.20
CA ARG A 637 36.24 -18.02 -28.91
C ARG A 637 37.44 -17.30 -29.49
N LYS A 638 38.44 -17.03 -28.67
CA LYS A 638 39.74 -16.56 -29.16
C LYS A 638 40.38 -17.56 -30.12
N HIS A 639 41.31 -17.07 -30.95
CA HIS A 639 42.05 -17.93 -31.87
C HIS A 639 42.82 -19.02 -31.10
N HIS A 640 42.62 -20.30 -31.48
CA HIS A 640 43.12 -21.50 -30.79
C HIS A 640 42.51 -21.82 -29.41
N ALA A 641 41.39 -21.19 -29.01
CA ALA A 641 40.69 -21.56 -27.77
C ALA A 641 40.21 -23.01 -27.78
N PRO A 642 40.06 -23.67 -26.61
CA PRO A 642 39.45 -25.00 -26.51
C PRO A 642 37.99 -25.01 -27.00
N SER A 643 37.40 -26.19 -27.16
CA SER A 643 35.96 -26.33 -27.40
C SER A 643 35.17 -25.73 -26.23
N VAL A 644 34.02 -25.12 -26.52
CA VAL A 644 33.14 -24.59 -25.48
C VAL A 644 32.65 -25.74 -24.61
N SER A 645 32.91 -25.66 -23.31
CA SER A 645 32.48 -26.62 -22.31
C SER A 645 32.22 -25.87 -21.01
N TYR A 646 31.08 -26.12 -20.39
CA TYR A 646 30.64 -25.44 -19.18
C TYR A 646 29.57 -26.26 -18.45
N LYS A 647 29.19 -25.82 -17.25
CA LYS A 647 28.02 -26.30 -16.52
C LYS A 647 27.06 -25.14 -16.30
N LEU A 648 25.77 -25.44 -16.20
CA LEU A 648 24.74 -24.44 -15.92
C LEU A 648 24.28 -24.53 -14.47
N THR A 649 24.21 -23.37 -13.82
CA THR A 649 23.55 -23.19 -12.52
C THR A 649 22.42 -22.18 -12.71
N LEU A 650 21.23 -22.50 -12.23
CA LEU A 650 20.03 -21.70 -12.44
C LEU A 650 19.59 -21.12 -11.09
N LEU A 651 19.59 -19.80 -10.96
CA LEU A 651 19.12 -19.11 -9.76
C LEU A 651 17.85 -18.29 -10.04
N SER A 652 17.02 -18.09 -9.03
CA SER A 652 15.91 -17.12 -9.07
C SER A 652 16.14 -15.96 -8.11
N GLY A 653 16.01 -14.71 -8.60
CA GLY A 653 16.09 -13.48 -7.80
C GLY A 653 16.42 -12.21 -8.61
N GLN A 654 16.18 -11.03 -8.03
CA GLN A 654 16.47 -9.73 -8.68
C GLN A 654 17.89 -9.21 -8.44
N GLY A 655 18.63 -9.77 -7.48
CA GLY A 655 19.98 -9.31 -7.13
C GLY A 655 21.01 -9.62 -8.20
N ASN A 656 22.25 -9.15 -7.97
CA ASN A 656 23.41 -9.55 -8.78
C ASN A 656 24.12 -10.75 -8.12
N PRO A 657 24.28 -11.89 -8.83
CA PRO A 657 24.77 -13.15 -8.27
C PRO A 657 26.29 -13.24 -8.01
#